data_AF-A0A0S7Y248-F1
#
_entry.id   AF-A0A0S7Y248-F1
#
_cell.length_a   1.000
_cell.length_b   1.000
_cell.length_c   1.000
_cell.angle_alpha   90.00
_cell.angle_beta   90.00
_cell.angle_gamma   90.00
#
_symmetry.space_group_name_H-M   'P 1'
#
loop_
_entity.id
_entity.type
_entity.pdbx_description
1 polymer ?
#
loop_
_entity_poly.entity_id
_entity_poly.type
_entity_poly.pdbx_seq_one_letter_code
_entity_poly.pdbx_strand_id
1 'polypeptide(L)'
;MLIQRPVFAIIPAATVESRLGRLTSYGKHIPYGPSPVSVLPVCNVPNINRHIEQAMKVGVTDFYIVESYMAGHIMNVTSYGERFGPNINVHHLVNRKPLDTAEAMRQIIEEKDFPSEQSFLMMASNISFSGVNLQKMIDAFAAAKQEHSSIAGCLGFVLRPANAILNRYGTAVVDKNNLVVRFIEKPSCEEEIQEIYQENLSHKNEALMSASQKYGEPLLPANASIYLLLREMINLAPDPELKKLAADVLPRLSKGLLYAHFLNEEINKGCLKMKWSHLASPKEYWLAQWRVMRAAPSEIPGTFSDDRKSWIGRAAIFQGSPIIENSIIGHRVRIGPGSAIRNSIIGPGCNIQAAEIERSVILPYTSINTSVYAEPIDYIGNSVVGGRVIGGTSIDSLHYSQHSLDGQLAAPDEVGNVEAIHLNLTEDDLAEVLDRRQETREDLPVQSKDQEVMQEQSFSFLTSLTRKTPLELNAFLYHPWYRQRAGEKELSLLASVAEVAEVVGSLVYQTRIEGNKVKLQIIPNSRRGTGEDYPSRAEKEEIEALDTKRRTVLENTVWIGSKSQGDFSCILVSNHQPGSKQGELVNLLVKYDETFPSEQKLLLLSNKFKMATEYIIGESTEDVNTQKIEEEFIKLSWQYLFENDATVIKDEIMRRLELKPKAGKS
;
A
#
# COMPACT_ATOMS: atom_id res chain seq x y z
N MET A 1 -14.18 25.71 40.45
CA MET A 1 -12.90 26.00 39.78
C MET A 1 -12.83 25.12 38.56
N LEU A 2 -12.74 25.70 37.37
CA LEU A 2 -12.64 24.96 36.11
C LEU A 2 -11.36 24.13 36.13
N ILE A 3 -11.45 22.80 36.10
CA ILE A 3 -10.36 22.03 35.51
C ILE A 3 -10.30 22.51 34.07
N GLN A 4 -9.33 23.37 33.80
CA GLN A 4 -9.11 23.92 32.48
C GLN A 4 -8.61 22.81 31.58
N ARG A 5 -8.95 22.94 30.30
CA ARG A 5 -8.43 22.12 29.19
C ARG A 5 -6.93 21.83 29.40
N PRO A 6 -6.45 20.66 28.96
CA PRO A 6 -5.05 20.30 29.12
C PRO A 6 -4.15 21.39 28.53
N VAL A 7 -3.20 21.87 29.33
CA VAL A 7 -2.35 23.01 28.94
C VAL A 7 -1.28 22.64 27.93
N PHE A 8 -0.85 21.38 27.92
CA PHE A 8 0.06 20.82 26.93
C PHE A 8 -0.15 19.30 26.82
N ALA A 9 0.48 18.70 25.81
CA ALA A 9 0.56 17.24 25.67
C ALA A 9 2.01 16.74 25.72
N ILE A 10 2.23 15.63 26.41
CA ILE A 10 3.48 14.87 26.41
C ILE A 10 3.31 13.63 25.53
N ILE A 11 4.22 13.44 24.58
CA ILE A 11 4.29 12.25 23.73
C ILE A 11 5.67 11.63 23.91
N PRO A 12 5.83 10.61 24.77
CA PRO A 12 7.06 9.85 24.84
C PRO A 12 7.21 9.04 23.55
N ALA A 13 8.09 9.49 22.66
CA ALA A 13 8.33 8.93 21.34
C ALA A 13 9.67 8.19 21.33
N ALA A 14 9.66 6.88 21.13
CA ALA A 14 10.86 6.04 21.18
C ALA A 14 11.52 5.94 22.58
N THR A 15 10.68 5.81 23.61
CA THR A 15 11.06 5.34 24.96
C THR A 15 11.12 3.81 24.96
N VAL A 16 12.26 3.19 25.30
CA VAL A 16 12.50 1.71 25.36
C VAL A 16 11.51 0.88 24.51
N GLU A 17 11.41 1.15 23.20
CA GLU A 17 10.24 0.72 22.42
C GLU A 17 10.35 -0.75 21.96
N SER A 18 9.18 -1.41 21.95
CA SER A 18 8.93 -2.69 21.30
C SER A 18 9.19 -2.58 19.81
N ARG A 19 10.15 -3.36 19.31
CA ARG A 19 10.45 -3.43 17.87
C ARG A 19 9.33 -4.20 17.18
N LEU A 20 8.69 -3.63 16.17
CA LEU A 20 7.74 -4.32 15.27
C LEU A 20 8.48 -5.27 14.31
N GLY A 21 9.52 -5.94 14.79
CA GLY A 21 10.50 -6.64 13.98
C GLY A 21 11.07 -5.74 12.89
N ARG A 22 11.14 -6.28 11.67
CA ARG A 22 11.72 -5.61 10.49
C ARG A 22 11.00 -4.34 10.02
N LEU A 23 9.77 -4.08 10.47
CA LEU A 23 9.10 -2.80 10.22
C LEU A 23 9.84 -1.62 10.86
N THR A 24 10.47 -1.87 12.00
CA THR A 24 11.17 -0.87 12.81
C THR A 24 12.56 -1.36 13.21
N SER A 25 13.17 -2.27 12.44
CA SER A 25 14.57 -2.68 12.64
C SER A 25 15.30 -2.90 11.31
N TYR A 26 16.21 -1.99 10.96
CA TYR A 26 17.24 -2.16 9.94
C TYR A 26 18.61 -2.06 10.61
N GLY A 27 19.60 -2.77 10.09
CA GLY A 27 20.94 -2.86 10.67
C GLY A 27 21.64 -1.56 11.01
N LYS A 28 22.68 -1.67 11.83
CA LYS A 28 23.50 -0.55 12.34
C LYS A 28 24.23 0.26 11.25
N HIS A 29 24.22 -0.18 9.99
CA HIS A 29 25.08 0.35 8.92
C HIS A 29 24.35 1.13 7.82
N ILE A 30 23.04 1.39 7.95
CA ILE A 30 22.29 2.23 7.00
C ILE A 30 22.19 3.65 7.58
N PRO A 31 22.57 4.71 6.83
CA PRO A 31 22.60 6.09 7.34
C PRO A 31 21.23 6.66 7.77
N TYR A 32 20.14 5.95 7.47
CA TYR A 32 18.76 6.28 7.83
C TYR A 32 18.08 5.01 8.37
N GLY A 33 18.50 4.62 9.59
CA GLY A 33 18.08 3.40 10.27
C GLY A 33 16.57 3.23 10.50
N PRO A 34 16.15 2.23 11.30
CA PRO A 34 14.76 1.89 11.44
C PRO A 34 13.85 3.01 11.92
N SER A 35 12.66 3.09 11.31
CA SER A 35 11.65 4.07 11.69
C SER A 35 11.11 3.76 13.09
N PRO A 36 11.07 4.72 14.02
CA PRO A 36 10.33 4.59 15.27
C PRO A 36 8.85 4.23 15.02
N VAL A 37 8.20 3.53 15.95
CA VAL A 37 6.76 3.20 15.80
C VAL A 37 5.93 4.49 15.67
N SER A 38 6.37 5.56 16.34
CA SER A 38 5.77 6.89 16.29
C SER A 38 5.68 7.49 14.89
N VAL A 39 6.58 7.15 13.96
CA VAL A 39 6.58 7.72 12.61
C VAL A 39 5.96 6.80 11.56
N LEU A 40 5.65 5.55 11.91
CA LEU A 40 4.99 4.63 10.99
C LEU A 40 3.62 5.20 10.56
N PRO A 41 3.28 5.16 9.26
CA PRO A 41 2.06 5.77 8.77
C PRO A 41 0.83 4.89 9.04
N VAL A 42 -0.21 5.47 9.65
CA VAL A 42 -1.54 4.87 9.73
C VAL A 42 -2.49 5.66 8.82
N CYS A 43 -3.02 5.00 7.80
CA CYS A 43 -3.76 5.58 6.68
C CYS A 43 -2.99 6.74 6.04
N ASN A 44 -1.73 6.50 5.66
CA ASN A 44 -0.82 7.48 5.03
C ASN A 44 -0.51 8.74 5.85
N VAL A 45 -0.78 8.75 7.15
CA VAL A 45 -0.40 9.83 8.07
C VAL A 45 0.52 9.27 9.15
N PRO A 46 1.70 9.88 9.40
CA PRO A 46 2.57 9.47 10.50
C PRO A 46 1.81 9.40 11.82
N ASN A 47 1.96 8.32 12.57
CA ASN A 47 1.16 8.07 13.76
C ASN A 47 1.24 9.22 14.79
N ILE A 48 2.44 9.78 15.01
CA ILE A 48 2.66 10.92 15.91
C ILE A 48 1.88 12.17 15.49
N ASN A 49 1.72 12.41 14.18
CA ASN A 49 0.94 13.54 13.68
C ASN A 49 -0.54 13.37 14.01
N ARG A 50 -1.05 12.12 14.02
CA ARG A 50 -2.42 11.85 14.47
C ARG A 50 -2.61 12.19 15.95
N HIS A 51 -1.62 11.94 16.81
CA HIS A 51 -1.70 12.28 18.23
C HIS A 51 -1.81 13.80 18.42
N ILE A 52 -0.97 14.55 17.71
CA ILE A 52 -1.01 16.02 17.69
C ILE A 52 -2.38 16.49 17.22
N GLU A 53 -2.86 16.00 16.08
CA GLU A 53 -4.16 16.36 15.50
C GLU A 53 -5.34 16.06 16.45
N GLN A 54 -5.34 14.93 17.17
CA GLN A 54 -6.41 14.61 18.14
C GLN A 54 -6.37 15.53 19.37
N ALA A 55 -5.18 15.84 19.90
CA ALA A 55 -5.04 16.74 21.04
C ALA A 55 -5.36 18.21 20.69
N MET A 56 -5.07 18.64 19.45
CA MET A 56 -5.48 19.96 18.95
C MET A 56 -7.00 20.16 19.00
N LYS A 57 -7.80 19.11 18.75
CA LYS A 57 -9.27 19.18 18.79
C LYS A 57 -9.83 19.52 20.17
N VAL A 58 -9.09 19.24 21.24
CA VAL A 58 -9.46 19.59 22.61
C VAL A 58 -8.75 20.85 23.12
N GLY A 59 -8.10 21.58 22.21
CA GLY A 59 -7.51 22.90 22.46
C GLY A 59 -6.06 22.88 22.94
N VAL A 60 -5.33 21.77 22.81
CA VAL A 60 -3.89 21.74 23.10
C VAL A 60 -3.10 22.46 22.00
N THR A 61 -2.23 23.39 22.40
CA THR A 61 -1.35 24.15 21.50
C THR A 61 0.11 23.79 21.65
N ASP A 62 0.52 23.30 22.81
CA ASP A 62 1.91 23.03 23.16
C ASP A 62 2.15 21.52 23.32
N PHE A 63 3.14 21.01 22.60
CA PHE A 63 3.45 19.58 22.51
C PHE A 63 4.91 19.33 22.89
N TYR A 64 5.15 18.37 23.77
CA TYR A 64 6.50 17.94 24.16
C TYR A 64 6.71 16.50 23.73
N ILE A 65 7.60 16.31 22.76
CA ILE A 65 7.96 15.00 22.22
C ILE A 65 9.28 14.61 22.87
N VAL A 66 9.25 13.58 23.72
CA VAL A 66 10.45 13.07 24.40
C VAL A 66 11.02 11.94 23.59
N GLU A 67 12.25 12.08 23.10
CA GLU A 67 12.83 11.14 22.15
C GLU A 67 14.28 10.80 22.46
N SER A 68 14.68 9.58 22.12
CA SER A 68 16.05 9.12 22.31
C SER A 68 16.63 8.43 21.06
N TYR A 69 15.77 7.87 20.23
CA TYR A 69 16.13 7.11 19.04
C TYR A 69 15.61 7.77 17.76
N MET A 70 16.47 7.98 16.77
CA MET A 70 16.15 8.63 15.48
C MET A 70 15.37 9.94 15.60
N ALA A 71 15.71 10.75 16.60
CA ALA A 71 15.11 12.06 16.86
C ALA A 71 15.03 12.94 15.61
N GLY A 72 16.07 12.95 14.75
CA GLY A 72 16.04 13.71 13.50
C GLY A 72 14.92 13.31 12.53
N HIS A 73 14.53 12.04 12.50
CA HIS A 73 13.41 11.59 11.66
C HIS A 73 12.06 12.00 12.24
N ILE A 74 11.88 11.86 13.56
CA ILE A 74 10.68 12.31 14.28
C ILE A 74 10.53 13.83 14.14
N MET A 75 11.61 14.59 14.34
CA MET A 75 11.68 16.02 14.04
C MET A 75 11.24 16.28 12.61
N ASN A 76 11.80 15.62 11.59
CA ASN A 76 11.43 15.88 10.20
C ASN A 76 9.93 15.66 9.89
N VAL A 77 9.27 14.68 10.52
CA VAL A 77 7.84 14.43 10.27
C VAL A 77 6.91 15.38 11.04
N THR A 78 7.42 16.02 12.09
CA THR A 78 6.69 16.95 12.97
C THR A 78 7.10 18.43 12.79
N SER A 79 8.24 18.71 12.16
CA SER A 79 8.85 20.03 11.98
C SER A 79 8.17 20.87 10.90
N TYR A 80 7.29 20.27 10.11
CA TYR A 80 6.36 21.01 9.25
C TYR A 80 5.25 21.63 10.11
N GLY A 81 5.59 22.50 11.08
CA GLY A 81 4.65 23.23 11.93
C GLY A 81 3.63 24.05 11.13
N GLU A 82 3.99 24.49 9.92
CA GLU A 82 3.06 25.08 8.94
C GLU A 82 1.83 24.20 8.66
N ARG A 83 1.94 22.87 8.79
CA ARG A 83 0.85 21.93 8.58
C ARG A 83 -0.20 21.96 9.69
N PHE A 84 0.19 22.25 10.93
CA PHE A 84 -0.73 22.26 12.08
C PHE A 84 -1.28 23.67 12.36
N GLY A 85 -0.67 24.70 11.79
CA GLY A 85 -1.10 26.09 11.89
C GLY A 85 -0.17 26.94 12.77
N PRO A 86 -0.28 28.27 12.67
CA PRO A 86 0.71 29.21 13.22
C PRO A 86 0.80 29.25 14.75
N ASN A 87 -0.16 28.64 15.47
CA ASN A 87 -0.27 28.69 16.93
C ASN A 87 0.07 27.35 17.60
N ILE A 88 0.67 26.40 16.87
CA ILE A 88 1.03 25.08 17.38
C ILE A 88 2.54 25.02 17.63
N ASN A 89 2.92 24.75 18.87
CA ASN A 89 4.30 24.64 19.31
C ASN A 89 4.67 23.19 19.55
N VAL A 90 5.66 22.68 18.82
CA VAL A 90 6.19 21.33 19.00
C VAL A 90 7.62 21.41 19.52
N HIS A 91 7.84 20.95 20.75
CA HIS A 91 9.12 20.93 21.43
C HIS A 91 9.70 19.51 21.41
N HIS A 92 10.94 19.39 20.97
CA HIS A 92 11.67 18.13 20.94
C HIS A 92 12.67 18.06 22.09
N LEU A 93 12.52 17.05 22.94
CA LEU A 93 13.42 16.76 24.06
C LEU A 93 14.25 15.53 23.76
N VAL A 94 15.43 15.76 23.19
CA VAL A 94 16.33 14.71 22.73
C VAL A 94 17.26 14.24 23.85
N ASN A 95 17.07 12.99 24.26
CA ASN A 95 17.83 12.34 25.32
C ASN A 95 18.86 11.36 24.77
N ARG A 96 20.09 11.37 25.32
CA ARG A 96 21.15 10.42 24.92
C ARG A 96 20.83 8.97 25.27
N LYS A 97 20.08 8.76 26.35
CA LYS A 97 19.61 7.45 26.80
C LYS A 97 18.09 7.39 26.64
N PRO A 98 17.53 6.24 26.25
CA PRO A 98 16.09 6.06 26.29
C PRO A 98 15.59 6.24 27.72
N LEU A 99 14.65 7.17 27.88
CA LEU A 99 13.87 7.31 29.10
C LEU A 99 12.67 6.38 29.01
N ASP A 100 12.19 5.86 30.13
CA ASP A 100 10.85 5.27 30.21
C ASP A 100 9.78 6.38 30.41
N THR A 101 8.51 5.99 30.40
CA THR A 101 7.38 6.92 30.38
C THR A 101 7.28 7.83 31.61
N ALA A 102 7.59 7.37 32.82
CA ALA A 102 7.55 8.23 34.02
C ALA A 102 8.76 9.18 34.06
N GLU A 103 9.93 8.74 33.60
CA GLU A 103 11.11 9.61 33.47
C GLU A 103 10.86 10.74 32.46
N ALA A 104 10.29 10.42 31.30
CA ALA A 104 9.91 11.40 30.28
C ALA A 104 8.91 12.44 30.82
N MET A 105 7.91 11.99 31.58
CA MET A 105 6.94 12.85 32.24
C MET A 105 7.64 13.79 33.25
N ARG A 106 8.48 13.27 34.13
CA ARG A 106 9.20 14.06 35.14
C ARG A 106 10.07 15.15 34.53
N GLN A 107 10.84 14.81 33.49
CA GLN A 107 11.71 15.79 32.81
C GLN A 107 10.92 17.04 32.39
N ILE A 108 9.77 16.86 31.73
CA ILE A 108 8.99 17.98 31.22
C ILE A 108 8.42 18.82 32.36
N ILE A 109 7.98 18.20 33.44
CA ILE A 109 7.35 18.95 34.52
C ILE A 109 8.38 19.60 35.46
N GLU A 110 9.58 19.05 35.57
CA GLU A 110 10.70 19.75 36.20
C GLU A 110 11.11 20.99 35.38
N GLU A 111 11.06 20.91 34.05
CA GLU A 111 11.35 22.03 33.15
C GLU A 111 10.21 23.06 33.05
N LYS A 112 8.96 22.69 33.38
CA LYS A 112 7.76 23.52 33.22
C LYS A 112 7.07 23.81 34.54
N ASP A 113 7.03 25.08 34.90
CA ASP A 113 6.21 25.54 36.02
C ASP A 113 4.78 25.84 35.55
N PHE A 114 3.79 25.09 36.05
CA PHE A 114 2.36 25.31 35.78
C PHE A 114 1.50 25.00 37.02
N PRO A 115 0.38 25.69 37.28
CA PRO A 115 -0.44 25.48 38.48
C PRO A 115 -0.80 24.01 38.81
N SER A 116 -0.90 23.66 40.09
CA SER A 116 -1.25 22.30 40.55
C SER A 116 -2.58 21.79 40.01
N GLU A 117 -3.54 22.70 39.85
CA GLU A 117 -4.91 22.47 39.37
C GLU A 117 -5.02 22.31 37.85
N GLN A 118 -3.92 22.53 37.11
CA GLN A 118 -3.92 22.37 35.66
C GLN A 118 -3.58 20.93 35.27
N SER A 119 -4.28 20.47 34.22
CA SER A 119 -4.10 19.15 33.65
C SER A 119 -3.20 19.19 32.42
N PHE A 120 -2.56 18.06 32.11
CA PHE A 120 -1.86 17.84 30.85
C PHE A 120 -2.25 16.47 30.29
N LEU A 121 -2.17 16.34 28.97
CA LEU A 121 -2.37 15.05 28.30
C LEU A 121 -1.05 14.31 28.19
N MET A 122 -1.09 13.00 28.41
CA MET A 122 0.03 12.12 28.12
C MET A 122 -0.46 10.96 27.26
N MET A 123 0.18 10.76 26.11
CA MET A 123 -0.22 9.75 25.13
C MET A 123 1.02 8.99 24.67
N ALA A 124 1.03 7.67 24.82
CA ALA A 124 2.14 6.86 24.33
C ALA A 124 2.22 6.92 22.79
N SER A 125 3.41 6.86 22.19
CA SER A 125 3.55 6.93 20.73
C SER A 125 3.25 5.62 19.99
N ASN A 126 3.17 4.50 20.71
CA ASN A 126 2.96 3.16 20.16
C ASN A 126 1.49 2.73 20.15
N ILE A 127 0.55 3.65 20.37
CA ILE A 127 -0.87 3.42 20.15
C ILE A 127 -1.30 4.13 18.88
N SER A 128 -2.38 3.69 18.24
CA SER A 128 -3.03 4.41 17.15
C SER A 128 -4.49 4.59 17.52
N PHE A 129 -4.98 5.82 17.46
CA PHE A 129 -6.38 6.11 17.72
C PHE A 129 -6.89 7.24 16.82
N SER A 130 -8.10 7.09 16.33
CA SER A 130 -8.79 8.11 15.53
C SER A 130 -10.29 7.99 15.77
N GLY A 131 -10.98 9.11 15.89
CA GLY A 131 -12.39 9.14 16.29
C GLY A 131 -12.66 8.82 17.77
N VAL A 132 -11.64 8.72 18.62
CA VAL A 132 -11.77 8.71 20.09
C VAL A 132 -12.10 10.13 20.55
N ASN A 133 -13.16 10.28 21.35
CA ASN A 133 -13.61 11.59 21.82
C ASN A 133 -12.89 11.99 23.11
N LEU A 134 -11.71 12.61 22.97
CA LEU A 134 -10.93 13.11 24.11
C LEU A 134 -11.69 14.19 24.91
N GLN A 135 -12.60 14.94 24.29
CA GLN A 135 -13.41 15.94 24.99
C GLN A 135 -14.32 15.28 26.03
N LYS A 136 -14.96 14.15 25.70
CA LYS A 136 -15.76 13.37 26.67
C LYS A 136 -14.92 12.90 27.86
N MET A 137 -13.67 12.50 27.63
CA MET A 137 -12.76 12.10 28.72
C MET A 137 -12.45 13.29 29.65
N ILE A 138 -12.17 14.47 29.08
CA ILE A 138 -11.92 15.70 29.82
C ILE A 138 -13.16 16.11 30.63
N ASP A 139 -14.34 16.11 30.01
CA ASP A 139 -15.59 16.50 30.65
C ASP A 139 -15.94 15.53 31.79
N ALA A 140 -15.76 14.22 31.58
CA ALA A 140 -15.98 13.20 32.60
C ALA A 140 -15.02 13.37 33.79
N PHE A 141 -13.74 13.66 33.52
CA PHE A 141 -12.78 13.93 34.59
C PHE A 141 -13.12 15.19 35.37
N ALA A 142 -13.55 16.26 34.68
CA ALA A 142 -13.97 17.50 35.31
C ALA A 142 -15.17 17.31 36.25
N ALA A 143 -16.16 16.52 35.83
CA ALA A 143 -17.30 16.15 36.67
C ALA A 143 -16.86 15.31 37.87
N ALA A 144 -16.06 14.27 37.64
CA ALA A 144 -15.57 13.39 38.70
C ALA A 144 -14.74 14.12 39.77
N LYS A 145 -13.92 15.11 39.40
CA LYS A 145 -13.13 15.89 40.39
C LYS A 145 -14.03 16.77 41.26
N GLN A 146 -15.17 17.25 40.75
CA GLN A 146 -16.12 18.01 41.55
C GLN A 146 -16.74 17.14 42.66
N GLU A 147 -17.00 15.88 42.36
CA GLU A 147 -17.57 14.90 43.30
C GLU A 147 -16.49 14.30 44.21
N HIS A 148 -15.28 14.11 43.68
CA HIS A 148 -14.16 13.44 44.32
C HIS A 148 -12.90 14.30 44.24
N SER A 149 -12.78 15.30 45.11
CA SER A 149 -11.68 16.27 45.08
C SER A 149 -10.27 15.67 45.18
N SER A 150 -10.14 14.44 45.70
CA SER A 150 -8.87 13.72 45.83
C SER A 150 -8.35 13.09 44.55
N ILE A 151 -9.17 12.98 43.48
CA ILE A 151 -8.68 12.38 42.23
C ILE A 151 -7.64 13.30 41.59
N ALA A 152 -6.52 12.74 41.16
CA ALA A 152 -5.40 13.51 40.63
C ALA A 152 -5.10 13.16 39.16
N GLY A 153 -5.82 12.19 38.58
CA GLY A 153 -5.76 11.91 37.15
C GLY A 153 -6.92 11.05 36.65
N CYS A 154 -7.06 11.01 35.33
CA CYS A 154 -7.99 10.17 34.58
C CYS A 154 -7.21 9.27 33.62
N LEU A 155 -7.48 7.97 33.68
CA LEU A 155 -6.90 6.97 32.78
C LEU A 155 -7.91 6.56 31.71
N GLY A 156 -7.47 6.52 30.46
CA GLY A 156 -8.25 5.96 29.35
C GLY A 156 -8.15 4.43 29.33
N PHE A 157 -9.29 3.75 29.27
CA PHE A 157 -9.40 2.31 29.11
C PHE A 157 -10.23 1.95 27.88
N VAL A 158 -9.84 0.89 27.17
CA VAL A 158 -10.70 0.22 26.18
C VAL A 158 -11.14 -1.12 26.76
N LEU A 159 -12.38 -1.52 26.53
CA LEU A 159 -12.84 -2.84 27.01
C LEU A 159 -12.36 -3.96 26.09
N ARG A 160 -11.95 -5.07 26.70
CA ARG A 160 -11.48 -6.28 26.01
C ARG A 160 -12.01 -7.54 26.67
N PRO A 161 -12.20 -8.63 25.88
CA PRO A 161 -12.33 -9.96 26.45
C PRO A 161 -11.21 -10.23 27.46
N ALA A 162 -11.55 -10.86 28.59
CA ALA A 162 -10.61 -11.06 29.69
C ALA A 162 -9.32 -11.80 29.25
N ASN A 163 -9.44 -12.80 28.37
CA ASN A 163 -8.30 -13.54 27.80
C ASN A 163 -7.37 -12.68 26.94
N ALA A 164 -7.88 -11.61 26.31
CA ALA A 164 -7.08 -10.71 25.47
C ALA A 164 -6.19 -9.76 26.29
N ILE A 165 -6.42 -9.64 27.61
CA ILE A 165 -5.61 -8.84 28.54
C ILE A 165 -4.29 -9.53 28.91
N LEU A 166 -4.34 -10.86 29.07
CA LEU A 166 -3.24 -11.69 29.57
C LEU A 166 -1.92 -11.38 28.87
N ASN A 167 -0.88 -11.02 29.64
CA ASN A 167 0.46 -10.65 29.17
C ASN A 167 0.54 -9.49 28.16
N ARG A 168 -0.56 -8.80 27.86
CA ARG A 168 -0.64 -7.78 26.79
C ARG A 168 -0.89 -6.37 27.31
N TYR A 169 -1.89 -6.22 28.19
CA TYR A 169 -2.36 -4.90 28.62
C TYR A 169 -2.35 -4.77 30.14
N GLY A 170 -2.06 -3.57 30.65
CA GLY A 170 -2.46 -3.20 32.00
C GLY A 170 -3.97 -3.20 32.13
N THR A 171 -4.48 -3.51 33.30
CA THR A 171 -5.91 -3.57 33.63
C THR A 171 -6.19 -2.93 34.98
N ALA A 172 -7.45 -2.74 35.31
CA ALA A 172 -7.87 -2.12 36.55
C ALA A 172 -9.10 -2.79 37.15
N VAL A 173 -9.16 -2.70 38.48
CA VAL A 173 -10.38 -2.86 39.25
C VAL A 173 -10.98 -1.49 39.46
N VAL A 174 -12.22 -1.31 39.03
CA VAL A 174 -12.94 -0.05 39.10
C VAL A 174 -14.16 -0.16 39.98
N ASP A 175 -14.41 0.85 40.81
CA ASP A 175 -15.61 0.90 41.63
C ASP A 175 -16.85 1.38 40.84
N LYS A 176 -18.00 1.40 41.50
CA LYS A 176 -19.27 1.90 40.93
C LYS A 176 -19.24 3.36 40.46
N ASN A 177 -18.28 4.16 40.93
CA ASN A 177 -18.09 5.56 40.56
C ASN A 177 -16.95 5.72 39.52
N ASN A 178 -16.49 4.62 38.91
CA ASN A 178 -15.33 4.56 38.03
C ASN A 178 -14.00 5.00 38.69
N LEU A 179 -13.90 4.97 40.02
CA LEU A 179 -12.62 5.18 40.68
C LEU A 179 -11.77 3.90 40.59
N VAL A 180 -10.49 4.06 40.28
CA VAL A 180 -9.55 2.94 40.17
C VAL A 180 -9.16 2.49 41.58
N VAL A 181 -9.70 1.34 41.99
CA VAL A 181 -9.40 0.68 43.26
C VAL A 181 -8.00 0.08 43.22
N ARG A 182 -7.68 -0.62 42.13
CA ARG A 182 -6.40 -1.29 41.92
C ARG A 182 -6.02 -1.22 40.45
N PHE A 183 -4.76 -0.91 40.15
CA PHE A 183 -4.20 -1.00 38.80
C PHE A 183 -3.19 -2.14 38.75
N ILE A 184 -3.25 -2.96 37.72
CA ILE A 184 -2.41 -4.14 37.52
C ILE A 184 -1.77 -4.05 36.15
N GLU A 185 -0.44 -3.96 36.08
CA GLU A 185 0.26 -3.94 34.79
C GLU A 185 0.49 -5.36 34.28
N LYS A 186 -0.09 -5.68 33.11
CA LYS A 186 0.14 -6.93 32.34
C LYS A 186 0.08 -8.19 33.22
N PRO A 187 -1.13 -8.56 33.71
CA PRO A 187 -1.31 -9.77 34.50
C PRO A 187 -0.78 -10.99 33.74
N SER A 188 -0.20 -11.93 34.49
CA SER A 188 0.71 -12.93 33.93
C SER A 188 0.12 -14.34 33.82
N CYS A 189 -0.95 -14.63 34.58
CA CYS A 189 -1.67 -15.91 34.54
C CYS A 189 -3.20 -15.72 34.49
N GLU A 190 -3.91 -16.79 34.14
CA GLU A 190 -5.37 -16.78 34.01
C GLU A 190 -6.08 -16.64 35.36
N GLU A 191 -5.50 -17.17 36.44
CA GLU A 191 -6.06 -17.03 37.79
C GLU A 191 -6.13 -15.56 38.20
N GLU A 192 -5.08 -14.79 37.96
CA GLU A 192 -5.03 -13.35 38.25
C GLU A 192 -6.10 -12.58 37.45
N ILE A 193 -6.31 -12.94 36.18
CA ILE A 193 -7.38 -12.37 35.35
C ILE A 193 -8.77 -12.67 35.94
N GLN A 194 -9.00 -13.91 36.37
CA GLN A 194 -10.28 -14.30 36.97
C GLN A 194 -10.51 -13.58 38.31
N GLU A 195 -9.48 -13.46 39.15
CA GLU A 195 -9.56 -12.69 40.39
C GLU A 195 -9.92 -11.22 40.13
N ILE A 196 -9.26 -10.57 39.17
CA ILE A 196 -9.56 -9.18 38.77
C ILE A 196 -11.00 -9.05 38.27
N TYR A 197 -11.49 -10.03 37.50
CA TYR A 197 -12.87 -10.05 37.04
C TYR A 197 -13.86 -10.17 38.21
N GLN A 198 -13.66 -11.12 39.11
CA GLN A 198 -14.52 -11.29 40.30
C GLN A 198 -14.50 -10.06 41.21
N GLU A 199 -13.34 -9.44 41.38
CA GLU A 199 -13.20 -8.19 42.16
C GLU A 199 -14.02 -7.07 41.52
N ASN A 200 -13.93 -6.88 40.19
CA ASN A 200 -14.76 -5.92 39.45
C ASN A 200 -16.27 -6.20 39.59
N LEU A 201 -16.69 -7.47 39.56
CA LEU A 201 -18.10 -7.86 39.80
C LEU A 201 -18.57 -7.42 41.19
N SER A 202 -17.73 -7.61 42.21
CA SER A 202 -18.04 -7.24 43.60
C SER A 202 -18.27 -5.74 43.79
N HIS A 203 -17.59 -4.93 42.97
CA HIS A 203 -17.67 -3.48 42.99
C HIS A 203 -18.88 -2.88 42.23
N LYS A 204 -19.64 -3.72 41.50
CA LYS A 204 -20.91 -3.37 40.84
C LYS A 204 -20.81 -2.15 39.90
N ASN A 205 -19.75 -2.06 39.11
CA ASN A 205 -19.65 -1.04 38.06
C ASN A 205 -20.67 -1.30 36.94
N GLU A 206 -21.74 -0.51 36.87
CA GLU A 206 -22.84 -0.71 35.92
C GLU A 206 -22.40 -0.68 34.45
N ALA A 207 -21.45 0.20 34.11
CA ALA A 207 -20.96 0.35 32.74
C ALA A 207 -20.21 -0.91 32.27
N LEU A 208 -19.31 -1.44 33.09
CA LEU A 208 -18.56 -2.66 32.78
C LEU A 208 -19.47 -3.90 32.73
N MET A 209 -20.43 -3.99 33.65
CA MET A 209 -21.42 -5.08 33.69
C MET A 209 -22.33 -5.06 32.45
N SER A 210 -22.88 -3.88 32.13
CA SER A 210 -23.73 -3.69 30.94
C SER A 210 -22.96 -4.01 29.66
N ALA A 211 -21.70 -3.57 29.58
CA ALA A 211 -20.84 -3.86 28.43
C ALA A 211 -20.58 -5.37 28.27
N SER A 212 -20.22 -6.07 29.35
CA SER A 212 -19.99 -7.51 29.33
C SER A 212 -21.25 -8.27 28.91
N GLN A 213 -22.41 -7.88 29.44
CA GLN A 213 -23.70 -8.46 29.05
C GLN A 213 -24.01 -8.25 27.56
N LYS A 214 -23.81 -7.02 27.06
CA LYS A 214 -24.08 -6.68 25.66
C LYS A 214 -23.13 -7.37 24.68
N TYR A 215 -21.91 -7.63 25.13
CA TYR A 215 -20.89 -8.29 24.35
C TYR A 215 -21.06 -9.82 24.36
N GLY A 216 -21.50 -10.40 25.47
CA GLY A 216 -21.80 -11.83 25.61
C GLY A 216 -20.73 -12.64 26.35
N GLU A 217 -19.60 -12.02 26.69
CA GLU A 217 -18.53 -12.62 27.48
C GLU A 217 -17.91 -11.57 28.45
N PRO A 218 -17.17 -12.01 29.49
CA PRO A 218 -16.51 -11.10 30.44
C PRO A 218 -15.58 -10.10 29.77
N LEU A 219 -15.85 -8.80 29.97
CA LEU A 219 -14.97 -7.72 29.56
C LEU A 219 -14.19 -7.16 30.75
N LEU A 220 -12.93 -6.81 30.50
CA LEU A 220 -12.06 -6.10 31.44
C LEU A 220 -11.54 -4.79 30.83
N PRO A 221 -11.22 -3.78 31.67
CA PRO A 221 -10.54 -2.57 31.23
C PRO A 221 -9.12 -2.90 30.74
N ALA A 222 -8.78 -2.58 29.49
CA ALA A 222 -7.42 -2.60 28.97
C ALA A 222 -6.88 -1.17 28.91
N ASN A 223 -5.73 -0.94 29.51
CA ASN A 223 -5.08 0.36 29.57
C ASN A 223 -4.79 0.88 28.14
N ALA A 224 -5.38 2.02 27.78
CA ALA A 224 -5.25 2.60 26.46
C ALA A 224 -4.00 3.47 26.29
N SER A 225 -3.21 3.68 27.36
CA SER A 225 -2.04 4.57 27.36
C SER A 225 -2.34 6.02 26.95
N ILE A 226 -3.55 6.50 27.30
CA ILE A 226 -3.99 7.89 27.18
C ILE A 226 -4.36 8.36 28.59
N TYR A 227 -3.70 9.39 29.07
CA TYR A 227 -3.87 9.88 30.44
C TYR A 227 -4.09 11.38 30.46
N LEU A 228 -5.00 11.83 31.31
CA LEU A 228 -5.18 13.23 31.67
C LEU A 228 -4.78 13.39 33.13
N LEU A 229 -3.66 14.05 33.38
CA LEU A 229 -3.01 14.05 34.71
C LEU A 229 -2.90 15.48 35.24
N LEU A 230 -3.06 15.67 36.54
CA LEU A 230 -2.76 16.93 37.23
C LEU A 230 -1.29 17.00 37.61
N ARG A 231 -0.72 18.21 37.74
CA ARG A 231 0.67 18.38 38.20
C ARG A 231 0.92 17.75 39.57
N GLU A 232 -0.05 17.82 40.47
CA GLU A 232 0.07 17.29 41.83
C GLU A 232 0.39 15.78 41.87
N MET A 233 0.08 15.04 40.80
CA MET A 233 0.44 13.61 40.66
C MET A 233 1.95 13.36 40.77
N ILE A 234 2.77 14.33 40.41
CA ILE A 234 4.23 14.19 40.33
C ILE A 234 4.85 14.26 41.71
N ASN A 235 4.26 15.06 42.60
CA ASN A 235 4.66 15.11 44.00
C ASN A 235 4.40 13.78 44.72
N LEU A 236 3.53 12.94 44.17
CA LEU A 236 3.26 11.58 44.67
C LEU A 236 4.19 10.52 44.04
N ALA A 237 4.96 10.87 43.01
CA ALA A 237 5.94 10.00 42.34
C ALA A 237 7.37 10.60 42.29
N PRO A 238 7.94 11.12 43.40
CA PRO A 238 9.24 11.78 43.40
C PRO A 238 10.42 10.80 43.33
N ASP A 239 10.16 9.50 43.44
CA ASP A 239 11.19 8.48 43.53
C ASP A 239 11.83 8.24 42.15
N PRO A 240 13.11 8.66 41.94
CA PRO A 240 13.80 8.51 40.66
C PRO A 240 13.84 7.06 40.16
N GLU A 241 13.70 6.06 41.05
CA GLU A 241 13.65 4.64 40.68
C GLU A 241 12.37 4.23 39.95
N LEU A 242 11.30 5.03 40.01
CA LEU A 242 10.07 4.79 39.24
C LEU A 242 10.27 5.21 37.78
N LYS A 243 10.43 4.23 36.89
CA LYS A 243 10.78 4.47 35.48
C LYS A 243 9.56 4.45 34.58
N LYS A 244 8.65 3.51 34.78
CA LYS A 244 7.47 3.27 33.94
C LYS A 244 6.21 3.78 34.61
N LEU A 245 5.46 4.64 33.93
CA LEU A 245 4.22 5.19 34.45
C LEU A 245 3.23 4.07 34.80
N ALA A 246 2.98 3.15 33.87
CA ALA A 246 1.99 2.09 34.06
C ALA A 246 2.41 1.01 35.07
N ALA A 247 3.70 0.64 35.12
CA ALA A 247 4.18 -0.43 36.01
C ALA A 247 4.54 0.08 37.41
N ASP A 248 5.08 1.29 37.51
CA ASP A 248 5.65 1.80 38.76
C ASP A 248 4.74 2.83 39.42
N VAL A 249 4.16 3.75 38.66
CA VAL A 249 3.44 4.90 39.22
C VAL A 249 1.95 4.60 39.42
N LEU A 250 1.24 4.15 38.38
CA LEU A 250 -0.21 3.94 38.44
C LEU A 250 -0.67 2.95 39.53
N PRO A 251 0.01 1.81 39.80
CA PRO A 251 -0.37 0.92 40.89
C PRO A 251 -0.30 1.57 42.26
N ARG A 252 0.69 2.45 42.49
CA ARG A 252 0.87 3.17 43.76
C ARG A 252 -0.21 4.23 43.98
N LEU A 253 -0.69 4.83 42.90
CA LEU A 253 -1.73 5.86 42.88
C LEU A 253 -3.14 5.30 42.75
N SER A 254 -3.28 4.00 42.44
CA SER A 254 -4.55 3.30 42.66
C SER A 254 -4.93 3.36 44.15
N LYS A 255 -6.21 3.09 44.48
CA LYS A 255 -6.91 3.36 45.76
C LYS A 255 -7.75 4.66 45.73
N GLY A 256 -8.37 4.93 44.59
CA GLY A 256 -9.37 6.01 44.46
C GLY A 256 -8.81 7.40 44.16
N LEU A 257 -7.50 7.54 43.89
CA LEU A 257 -6.91 8.80 43.41
C LEU A 257 -6.96 8.93 41.88
N LEU A 258 -7.40 7.90 41.18
CA LEU A 258 -7.46 7.83 39.73
C LEU A 258 -8.89 7.54 39.28
N TYR A 259 -9.33 8.23 38.24
CA TYR A 259 -10.61 8.00 37.59
C TYR A 259 -10.43 7.19 36.31
N ALA A 260 -11.31 6.24 36.04
CA ALA A 260 -11.30 5.43 34.83
C ALA A 260 -12.33 5.99 33.83
N HIS A 261 -11.87 6.26 32.60
CA HIS A 261 -12.74 6.62 31.50
C HIS A 261 -12.68 5.57 30.40
N PHE A 262 -13.83 5.02 30.02
CA PHE A 262 -13.93 4.01 28.97
C PHE A 262 -14.09 4.67 27.60
N LEU A 263 -13.12 4.46 26.71
CA LEU A 263 -13.03 5.06 25.38
C LEU A 263 -13.88 4.34 24.32
N ASN A 264 -14.46 3.18 24.66
CA ASN A 264 -15.27 2.41 23.73
C ASN A 264 -16.64 3.06 23.56
N GLU A 265 -16.94 3.49 22.33
CA GLU A 265 -18.20 4.19 22.07
C GLU A 265 -19.36 3.25 21.71
N GLU A 266 -19.10 2.04 21.19
CA GLU A 266 -20.19 1.12 20.78
C GLU A 266 -19.82 -0.36 20.87
N ILE A 267 -20.72 -1.14 21.47
CA ILE A 267 -20.82 -2.60 21.32
C ILE A 267 -22.08 -2.88 20.50
N ASN A 268 -21.99 -3.65 19.42
CA ASN A 268 -23.14 -3.95 18.56
C ASN A 268 -23.14 -5.42 18.14
N LYS A 269 -24.23 -6.15 18.46
CA LYS A 269 -24.40 -7.59 18.18
C LYS A 269 -23.19 -8.43 18.62
N GLY A 270 -22.70 -8.20 19.85
CA GLY A 270 -21.54 -8.94 20.37
C GLY A 270 -20.18 -8.50 19.81
N CYS A 271 -20.08 -7.40 19.07
CA CYS A 271 -18.80 -6.91 18.53
C CYS A 271 -18.43 -5.54 19.12
N LEU A 272 -17.16 -5.38 19.53
CA LEU A 272 -16.58 -4.12 19.98
C LEU A 272 -16.18 -3.27 18.76
N LYS A 273 -16.75 -2.07 18.61
CA LYS A 273 -16.26 -1.13 17.58
C LYS A 273 -14.98 -0.46 18.07
N MET A 274 -13.86 -0.93 17.54
CA MET A 274 -12.55 -0.46 17.94
C MET A 274 -12.14 0.83 17.23
N LYS A 275 -11.81 1.86 18.00
CA LYS A 275 -11.23 3.13 17.53
C LYS A 275 -9.77 3.33 17.97
N TRP A 276 -9.20 2.31 18.60
CA TRP A 276 -7.87 2.31 19.21
C TRP A 276 -7.17 0.98 18.92
N SER A 277 -5.86 1.05 18.72
CA SER A 277 -4.96 -0.10 18.54
C SER A 277 -3.66 0.12 19.32
N HIS A 278 -3.07 -0.98 19.81
CA HIS A 278 -1.70 -0.98 20.32
C HIS A 278 -0.78 -1.51 19.22
N LEU A 279 0.09 -0.66 18.70
CA LEU A 279 1.04 -0.97 17.62
C LEU A 279 2.24 -1.77 18.16
N ALA A 280 1.95 -2.95 18.74
CA ALA A 280 2.93 -3.84 19.36
C ALA A 280 3.32 -5.03 18.48
N SER A 281 2.60 -5.29 17.38
CA SER A 281 2.92 -6.33 16.40
C SER A 281 2.56 -5.90 14.97
N PRO A 282 3.18 -6.51 13.93
CA PRO A 282 2.80 -6.25 12.54
C PRO A 282 1.31 -6.51 12.25
N LYS A 283 0.71 -7.53 12.88
CA LYS A 283 -0.73 -7.79 12.81
C LYS A 283 -1.56 -6.63 13.37
N GLU A 284 -1.21 -6.10 14.54
CA GLU A 284 -1.95 -4.96 15.10
C GLU A 284 -1.73 -3.67 14.29
N TYR A 285 -0.55 -3.50 13.70
CA TYR A 285 -0.28 -2.41 12.77
C TYR A 285 -1.14 -2.52 11.50
N TRP A 286 -1.29 -3.73 10.95
CA TRP A 286 -2.24 -4.02 9.88
C TRP A 286 -3.65 -3.63 10.36
N LEU A 287 -4.20 -4.25 11.41
CA LEU A 287 -5.56 -3.97 11.91
C LEU A 287 -5.85 -2.48 12.20
N ALA A 288 -4.85 -1.75 12.73
CA ALA A 288 -4.97 -0.31 13.02
C ALA A 288 -5.41 0.52 11.81
N GLN A 289 -5.01 0.12 10.61
CA GLN A 289 -5.34 0.82 9.39
C GLN A 289 -6.85 0.86 9.14
N TRP A 290 -7.51 -0.31 9.16
CA TRP A 290 -8.95 -0.40 8.94
C TRP A 290 -9.76 0.25 10.06
N ARG A 291 -9.28 0.16 11.30
CA ARG A 291 -9.90 0.83 12.46
C ARG A 291 -9.93 2.34 12.27
N VAL A 292 -8.81 2.95 11.85
CA VAL A 292 -8.76 4.40 11.55
C VAL A 292 -9.65 4.74 10.37
N MET A 293 -9.58 3.96 9.28
CA MET A 293 -10.37 4.19 8.08
C MET A 293 -11.88 4.23 8.36
N ARG A 294 -12.38 3.33 9.21
CA ARG A 294 -13.79 3.30 9.63
C ARG A 294 -14.14 4.39 10.64
N ALA A 295 -13.27 4.63 11.62
CA ALA A 295 -13.59 5.51 12.73
C ALA A 295 -13.53 6.99 12.35
N ALA A 296 -12.69 7.37 11.40
CA ALA A 296 -12.45 8.75 11.03
C ALA A 296 -12.13 8.93 9.53
N PRO A 297 -13.06 8.61 8.61
CA PRO A 297 -12.84 8.75 7.17
C PRO A 297 -12.52 10.19 6.74
N SER A 298 -13.00 11.19 7.48
CA SER A 298 -12.69 12.61 7.26
C SER A 298 -11.24 12.99 7.58
N GLU A 299 -10.49 12.12 8.27
CA GLU A 299 -9.07 12.33 8.63
C GLU A 299 -8.11 11.61 7.67
N ILE A 300 -8.63 11.01 6.59
CA ILE A 300 -7.82 10.37 5.56
C ILE A 300 -7.34 11.44 4.56
N PRO A 301 -6.04 11.52 4.26
CA PRO A 301 -5.52 12.51 3.33
C PRO A 301 -5.91 12.21 1.89
N GLY A 302 -6.11 13.27 1.09
CA GLY A 302 -6.43 13.18 -0.33
C GLY A 302 -7.87 13.57 -0.63
N THR A 303 -8.26 13.41 -1.89
CA THR A 303 -9.63 13.66 -2.36
C THR A 303 -10.35 12.33 -2.51
N PHE A 304 -11.56 12.22 -1.95
CA PHE A 304 -12.38 11.03 -2.15
C PHE A 304 -12.94 11.02 -3.58
N SER A 305 -12.80 9.89 -4.27
CA SER A 305 -13.28 9.64 -5.63
C SER A 305 -14.48 8.71 -5.55
N ASP A 306 -15.64 9.21 -5.98
CA ASP A 306 -16.91 8.48 -5.87
C ASP A 306 -16.99 7.27 -6.80
N ASP A 307 -16.33 7.33 -7.96
CA ASP A 307 -16.26 6.27 -8.95
C ASP A 307 -15.42 5.08 -8.46
N ARG A 308 -14.35 5.36 -7.71
CA ARG A 308 -13.44 4.33 -7.15
C ARG A 308 -13.74 3.99 -5.70
N LYS A 309 -14.63 4.75 -5.06
CA LYS A 309 -14.86 4.72 -3.60
C LYS A 309 -13.54 4.80 -2.81
N SER A 310 -12.60 5.61 -3.28
CA SER A 310 -11.21 5.59 -2.80
C SER A 310 -10.68 7.00 -2.53
N TRP A 311 -9.77 7.14 -1.56
CA TRP A 311 -9.06 8.39 -1.31
C TRP A 311 -7.81 8.48 -2.20
N ILE A 312 -7.69 9.55 -2.98
CA ILE A 312 -6.61 9.74 -3.93
C ILE A 312 -5.74 10.93 -3.51
N GLY A 313 -4.47 10.64 -3.24
CA GLY A 313 -3.45 11.63 -2.92
C GLY A 313 -3.05 12.49 -4.12
N ARG A 314 -2.49 13.67 -3.83
CA ARG A 314 -2.05 14.60 -4.88
C ARG A 314 -0.99 13.98 -5.78
N ALA A 315 -1.05 14.32 -7.08
CA ALA A 315 -0.11 13.86 -8.09
C ALA A 315 0.01 12.32 -8.19
N ALA A 316 -1.05 11.58 -7.85
CA ALA A 316 -1.16 10.18 -8.21
C ALA A 316 -1.34 10.05 -9.73
N ILE A 317 -0.65 9.09 -10.35
CA ILE A 317 -0.65 8.86 -11.79
C ILE A 317 -1.14 7.43 -12.03
N PHE A 318 -2.15 7.29 -12.88
CA PHE A 318 -2.75 6.01 -13.24
C PHE A 318 -2.58 5.79 -14.75
N GLN A 319 -1.86 4.74 -15.14
CA GLN A 319 -1.60 4.38 -16.53
C GLN A 319 -2.30 3.06 -16.88
N GLY A 320 -2.89 2.96 -18.07
CA GLY A 320 -3.54 1.72 -18.53
C GLY A 320 -4.81 1.34 -17.76
N SER A 321 -5.53 2.31 -17.20
CA SER A 321 -6.83 2.14 -16.52
C SER A 321 -6.82 1.09 -15.39
N PRO A 322 -5.97 1.25 -14.34
CA PRO A 322 -5.92 0.30 -13.24
C PRO A 322 -7.23 0.29 -12.44
N ILE A 323 -7.56 -0.90 -11.91
CA ILE A 323 -8.71 -1.07 -11.01
C ILE A 323 -8.31 -0.57 -9.63
N ILE A 324 -9.08 0.34 -9.08
CA ILE A 324 -8.86 0.89 -7.73
C ILE A 324 -10.22 0.97 -7.05
N GLU A 325 -10.40 0.24 -5.97
CA GLU A 325 -11.68 0.12 -5.25
C GLU A 325 -11.46 0.16 -3.74
N ASN A 326 -12.26 0.96 -3.03
CA ASN A 326 -12.28 1.03 -1.56
C ASN A 326 -10.88 1.16 -0.92
N SER A 327 -10.00 1.97 -1.50
CA SER A 327 -8.58 2.02 -1.17
C SER A 327 -8.10 3.44 -0.82
N ILE A 328 -6.96 3.54 -0.15
CA ILE A 328 -6.28 4.80 0.13
C ILE A 328 -5.00 4.84 -0.71
N ILE A 329 -4.95 5.75 -1.67
CA ILE A 329 -3.79 5.95 -2.56
C ILE A 329 -3.01 7.19 -2.10
N GLY A 330 -1.75 6.99 -1.73
CA GLY A 330 -0.85 8.06 -1.30
C GLY A 330 -0.54 9.08 -2.38
N HIS A 331 0.08 10.20 -1.99
CA HIS A 331 0.52 11.19 -2.96
C HIS A 331 1.70 10.68 -3.79
N ARG A 332 1.83 11.16 -5.03
CA ARG A 332 2.94 10.79 -5.95
C ARG A 332 3.07 9.28 -6.18
N VAL A 333 1.98 8.54 -6.05
CA VAL A 333 1.92 7.12 -6.40
C VAL A 333 1.80 6.98 -7.91
N ARG A 334 2.50 6.00 -8.48
CA ARG A 334 2.33 5.56 -9.87
C ARG A 334 1.73 4.16 -9.87
N ILE A 335 0.58 3.99 -10.53
CA ILE A 335 -0.02 2.67 -10.76
C ILE A 335 -0.07 2.45 -12.26
N GLY A 336 0.67 1.46 -12.72
CA GLY A 336 0.81 1.07 -14.11
C GLY A 336 -0.27 0.12 -14.59
N PRO A 337 -0.21 -0.27 -15.88
CA PRO A 337 -1.15 -1.19 -16.49
C PRO A 337 -1.17 -2.56 -15.80
N GLY A 338 -2.33 -3.22 -15.82
CA GLY A 338 -2.50 -4.58 -15.27
C GLY A 338 -2.57 -4.65 -13.74
N SER A 339 -2.54 -3.52 -13.04
CA SER A 339 -2.69 -3.49 -11.58
C SER A 339 -4.16 -3.40 -11.13
N ALA A 340 -4.49 -4.14 -10.07
CA ALA A 340 -5.76 -4.07 -9.39
C ALA A 340 -5.53 -3.86 -7.89
N ILE A 341 -6.15 -2.84 -7.31
CA ILE A 341 -5.98 -2.47 -5.90
C ILE A 341 -7.34 -2.40 -5.23
N ARG A 342 -7.59 -3.26 -4.25
CA ARG A 342 -8.88 -3.37 -3.56
C ARG A 342 -8.69 -3.39 -2.05
N ASN A 343 -9.50 -2.62 -1.33
CA ASN A 343 -9.51 -2.62 0.13
C ASN A 343 -8.12 -2.38 0.76
N SER A 344 -7.25 -1.62 0.08
CA SER A 344 -5.82 -1.57 0.37
C SER A 344 -5.32 -0.15 0.57
N ILE A 345 -4.15 -0.03 1.21
CA ILE A 345 -3.52 1.25 1.51
C ILE A 345 -2.18 1.28 0.82
N ILE A 346 -2.04 2.20 -0.11
CA ILE A 346 -0.83 2.41 -0.88
C ILE A 346 -0.14 3.66 -0.37
N GLY A 347 1.07 3.47 0.18
CA GLY A 347 1.92 4.52 0.70
C GLY A 347 2.29 5.57 -0.35
N PRO A 348 2.61 6.80 0.06
CA PRO A 348 3.11 7.82 -0.86
C PRO A 348 4.39 7.38 -1.58
N GLY A 349 4.50 7.79 -2.85
CA GLY A 349 5.69 7.52 -3.66
C GLY A 349 5.85 6.08 -4.16
N CYS A 350 4.87 5.20 -3.94
CA CYS A 350 4.91 3.83 -4.45
C CYS A 350 4.81 3.78 -5.99
N ASN A 351 5.40 2.74 -6.58
CA ASN A 351 5.32 2.44 -8.00
C ASN A 351 4.88 0.99 -8.20
N ILE A 352 3.69 0.77 -8.73
CA ILE A 352 3.05 -0.55 -8.78
C ILE A 352 2.73 -0.87 -10.24
N GLN A 353 3.14 -2.05 -10.70
CA GLN A 353 2.80 -2.56 -12.02
C GLN A 353 2.33 -4.01 -11.91
N ALA A 354 1.41 -4.43 -12.79
CA ALA A 354 1.03 -5.84 -12.97
C ALA A 354 0.89 -6.66 -11.67
N ALA A 355 0.11 -6.17 -10.71
CA ALA A 355 -0.06 -6.79 -9.40
C ALA A 355 -1.50 -6.61 -8.92
N GLU A 356 -2.08 -7.67 -8.39
CA GLU A 356 -3.32 -7.62 -7.62
C GLU A 356 -3.00 -7.45 -6.14
N ILE A 357 -3.54 -6.40 -5.53
CA ILE A 357 -3.30 -6.04 -4.13
C ILE A 357 -4.64 -5.95 -3.43
N GLU A 358 -4.85 -6.83 -2.46
CA GLU A 358 -6.08 -6.94 -1.71
C GLU A 358 -5.84 -6.91 -0.20
N ARG A 359 -6.62 -6.11 0.54
CA ARG A 359 -6.54 -6.00 2.02
C ARG A 359 -5.11 -5.82 2.54
N SER A 360 -4.29 -5.06 1.82
CA SER A 360 -2.86 -4.96 2.11
C SER A 360 -2.40 -3.54 2.34
N VAL A 361 -1.29 -3.41 3.06
CA VAL A 361 -0.65 -2.15 3.43
C VAL A 361 0.71 -2.09 2.76
N ILE A 362 0.82 -1.31 1.69
CA ILE A 362 2.07 -1.06 0.99
C ILE A 362 2.69 0.20 1.59
N LEU A 363 3.83 0.07 2.26
CA LEU A 363 4.53 1.18 2.90
C LEU A 363 5.11 2.16 1.88
N PRO A 364 5.36 3.43 2.27
CA PRO A 364 5.87 4.47 1.39
C PRO A 364 7.09 4.04 0.57
N TYR A 365 7.18 4.57 -0.66
CA TYR A 365 8.33 4.36 -1.57
C TYR A 365 8.60 2.89 -1.92
N THR A 366 7.56 2.04 -1.88
CA THR A 366 7.67 0.64 -2.31
C THR A 366 7.38 0.52 -3.80
N SER A 367 8.25 -0.18 -4.52
CA SER A 367 8.13 -0.55 -5.92
C SER A 367 7.75 -2.03 -6.04
N ILE A 368 6.71 -2.33 -6.78
CA ILE A 368 6.20 -3.68 -7.03
C ILE A 368 6.25 -3.93 -8.54
N ASN A 369 6.93 -5.00 -8.95
CA ASN A 369 7.08 -5.45 -10.34
C ASN A 369 7.60 -4.39 -11.31
N THR A 370 8.46 -3.48 -10.86
CA THR A 370 9.03 -2.42 -11.70
C THR A 370 10.27 -2.85 -12.49
N SER A 371 10.83 -4.04 -12.19
CA SER A 371 11.97 -4.62 -12.90
C SER A 371 11.48 -5.43 -14.09
N VAL A 372 11.96 -5.11 -15.29
CA VAL A 372 11.61 -5.84 -16.52
C VAL A 372 12.22 -7.26 -16.54
N TYR A 373 13.29 -7.47 -15.77
CA TYR A 373 14.07 -8.70 -15.70
C TYR A 373 13.61 -9.68 -14.62
N ALA A 374 12.72 -9.23 -13.73
CA ALA A 374 12.19 -10.06 -12.65
C ALA A 374 10.83 -10.65 -13.04
N GLU A 375 10.52 -11.83 -12.51
CA GLU A 375 9.17 -12.37 -12.57
C GLU A 375 8.28 -11.57 -11.60
N PRO A 376 7.03 -11.27 -12.00
CA PRO A 376 6.14 -10.49 -11.17
C PRO A 376 5.65 -11.28 -9.96
N ILE A 377 5.30 -10.53 -8.91
CA ILE A 377 4.44 -11.00 -7.83
C ILE A 377 3.01 -10.67 -8.25
N ASP A 378 2.24 -11.72 -8.52
CA ASP A 378 0.91 -11.64 -9.11
C ASP A 378 -0.12 -11.13 -8.08
N TYR A 379 0.01 -11.58 -6.83
CA TYR A 379 -0.97 -11.33 -5.77
C TYR A 379 -0.34 -10.94 -4.43
N ILE A 380 -0.87 -9.90 -3.81
CA ILE A 380 -0.53 -9.44 -2.46
C ILE A 380 -1.82 -9.29 -1.65
N GLY A 381 -2.12 -10.28 -0.83
CA GLY A 381 -3.29 -10.38 0.03
C GLY A 381 -2.95 -10.16 1.51
N ASN A 382 -3.81 -9.47 2.27
CA ASN A 382 -3.76 -9.44 3.73
C ASN A 382 -2.36 -9.16 4.33
N SER A 383 -1.53 -8.36 3.65
CA SER A 383 -0.10 -8.28 3.92
C SER A 383 0.35 -6.87 4.27
N VAL A 384 1.50 -6.75 4.93
CA VAL A 384 2.22 -5.49 5.13
C VAL A 384 3.52 -5.58 4.36
N VAL A 385 3.78 -4.61 3.49
CA VAL A 385 4.80 -4.75 2.46
C VAL A 385 5.63 -3.48 2.38
N GLY A 386 6.96 -3.61 2.46
CA GLY A 386 7.90 -2.48 2.36
C GLY A 386 8.66 -2.17 3.66
N GLY A 387 9.32 -1.01 3.68
CA GLY A 387 9.82 -0.40 4.92
C GLY A 387 11.16 0.35 4.86
N ARG A 388 11.91 0.33 3.74
CA ARG A 388 13.08 1.22 3.57
C ARG A 388 12.67 2.64 3.20
N VAL A 389 13.23 3.62 3.92
CA VAL A 389 13.05 5.06 3.66
C VAL A 389 13.99 5.59 2.56
N ILE A 390 15.14 4.93 2.32
CA ILE A 390 16.10 5.29 1.26
C ILE A 390 16.28 4.16 0.26
N GLY A 391 16.20 4.51 -1.03
CA GLY A 391 16.24 3.58 -2.17
C GLY A 391 14.89 2.93 -2.49
N GLY A 392 13.90 3.10 -1.61
CA GLY A 392 12.63 2.40 -1.68
C GLY A 392 12.77 0.91 -1.33
N THR A 393 11.65 0.20 -1.32
CA THR A 393 11.65 -1.27 -1.27
C THR A 393 11.23 -1.80 -2.62
N SER A 394 12.04 -2.64 -3.26
CA SER A 394 11.62 -3.34 -4.48
C SER A 394 11.20 -4.75 -4.13
N ILE A 395 10.04 -5.15 -4.64
CA ILE A 395 9.47 -6.47 -4.39
C ILE A 395 9.12 -7.08 -5.75
N ASP A 396 9.93 -8.05 -6.12
CA ASP A 396 9.91 -8.82 -7.36
C ASP A 396 10.63 -10.16 -7.14
N SER A 397 10.64 -11.05 -8.15
CA SER A 397 11.21 -12.39 -7.99
C SER A 397 12.73 -12.44 -7.75
N LEU A 398 13.45 -11.34 -7.98
CA LEU A 398 14.89 -11.27 -7.67
C LEU A 398 15.13 -11.17 -6.16
N HIS A 399 14.14 -10.65 -5.43
CA HIS A 399 14.24 -10.37 -4.00
C HIS A 399 13.31 -11.23 -3.14
N TYR A 400 12.30 -11.88 -3.75
CA TYR A 400 11.36 -12.77 -3.10
C TYR A 400 11.00 -13.96 -3.99
N SER A 401 11.29 -15.18 -3.55
CA SER A 401 11.21 -16.37 -4.41
C SER A 401 9.79 -16.89 -4.70
N GLN A 402 8.74 -16.30 -4.13
CA GLN A 402 7.36 -16.72 -4.37
C GLN A 402 6.60 -15.65 -5.19
N HIS A 403 5.63 -16.10 -5.99
CA HIS A 403 4.83 -15.21 -6.85
C HIS A 403 3.60 -14.62 -6.16
N SER A 404 3.40 -14.93 -4.87
CA SER A 404 2.27 -14.43 -4.09
C SER A 404 2.68 -14.15 -2.64
N LEU A 405 2.15 -13.09 -2.06
CA LEU A 405 2.26 -12.75 -0.64
C LEU A 405 0.85 -12.78 -0.04
N ASP A 406 0.60 -13.65 0.93
CA ASP A 406 -0.69 -13.65 1.65
C ASP A 406 -0.52 -13.80 3.16
N GLY A 407 -1.09 -12.87 3.91
CA GLY A 407 -1.03 -12.87 5.38
C GLY A 407 0.38 -12.68 5.93
N GLN A 408 1.23 -11.91 5.24
CA GLN A 408 2.67 -11.79 5.55
C GLN A 408 3.13 -10.34 5.73
N LEU A 409 4.15 -10.15 6.56
CA LEU A 409 5.02 -8.98 6.54
C LEU A 409 6.19 -9.27 5.59
N ALA A 410 6.25 -8.56 4.46
CA ALA A 410 7.36 -8.62 3.51
C ALA A 410 8.21 -7.36 3.63
N ALA A 411 9.39 -7.48 4.25
CA ALA A 411 10.30 -6.36 4.47
C ALA A 411 11.75 -6.73 4.14
N PRO A 412 12.51 -5.84 3.46
CA PRO A 412 13.88 -6.12 3.06
C PRO A 412 14.82 -6.23 4.28
N ASP A 413 15.87 -7.05 4.19
CA ASP A 413 16.96 -7.10 5.17
C ASP A 413 17.95 -5.93 4.98
N GLU A 414 19.10 -5.99 5.64
CA GLU A 414 20.19 -5.01 5.51
C GLU A 414 20.84 -4.97 4.12
N VAL A 415 20.73 -6.06 3.36
CA VAL A 415 21.36 -6.24 2.04
C VAL A 415 20.34 -6.08 0.90
N GLY A 416 19.04 -6.10 1.19
CA GLY A 416 17.95 -5.91 0.24
C GLY A 416 17.08 -7.15 -0.01
N ASN A 417 17.38 -8.30 0.59
CA ASN A 417 16.56 -9.51 0.41
C ASN A 417 15.27 -9.41 1.21
N VAL A 418 14.15 -9.79 0.61
CA VAL A 418 12.83 -9.72 1.27
C VAL A 418 12.63 -10.98 2.11
N GLU A 419 12.50 -10.83 3.42
CA GLU A 419 12.02 -11.90 4.30
C GLU A 419 10.51 -11.72 4.50
N ALA A 420 9.76 -12.81 4.36
CA ALA A 420 8.33 -12.85 4.63
C ALA A 420 8.05 -13.50 5.99
N ILE A 421 7.34 -12.79 6.86
CA ILE A 421 6.99 -13.24 8.21
C ILE A 421 5.46 -13.33 8.31
N HIS A 422 4.91 -14.49 8.70
CA HIS A 422 3.46 -14.63 8.85
C HIS A 422 2.88 -13.70 9.92
N LEU A 423 1.78 -13.03 9.59
CA LEU A 423 1.05 -12.15 10.51
C LEU A 423 0.17 -12.92 11.51
N ASN A 424 -0.13 -14.19 11.25
CA ASN A 424 -1.03 -15.04 12.05
C ASN A 424 -2.42 -14.40 12.22
N LEU A 425 -3.04 -14.00 11.11
CA LEU A 425 -4.39 -13.45 11.09
C LEU A 425 -5.43 -14.54 11.41
N THR A 426 -6.39 -14.23 12.27
CA THR A 426 -7.53 -15.10 12.61
C THR A 426 -8.75 -14.77 11.74
N GLU A 427 -9.76 -15.62 11.77
CA GLU A 427 -11.04 -15.34 11.09
C GLU A 427 -11.69 -14.05 11.62
N ASP A 428 -11.59 -13.77 12.93
CA ASP A 428 -12.09 -12.54 13.54
C ASP A 428 -11.36 -11.29 13.03
N ASP A 429 -10.03 -11.37 12.83
CA ASP A 429 -9.25 -10.26 12.26
C ASP A 429 -9.72 -9.95 10.83
N LEU A 430 -9.91 -10.99 10.02
CA LEU A 430 -10.39 -10.86 8.65
C LEU A 430 -11.83 -10.34 8.62
N ALA A 431 -12.69 -10.84 9.52
CA ALA A 431 -14.07 -10.39 9.66
C ALA A 431 -14.15 -8.92 10.09
N GLU A 432 -13.24 -8.47 10.98
CA GLU A 432 -13.12 -7.06 11.37
C GLU A 432 -12.80 -6.19 10.16
N VAL A 433 -11.94 -6.65 9.25
CA VAL A 433 -11.57 -5.91 8.03
C VAL A 433 -12.64 -5.94 6.95
N LEU A 434 -13.33 -7.08 6.79
CA LEU A 434 -14.35 -7.31 5.76
C LEU A 434 -15.72 -6.67 6.06
N ASP A 435 -15.84 -5.86 7.11
CA ASP A 435 -17.09 -5.39 7.72
C ASP A 435 -18.27 -5.28 6.72
N ARG A 436 -19.23 -6.21 6.87
CA ARG A 436 -20.45 -6.40 6.06
C ARG A 436 -21.45 -5.22 6.15
N ARG A 437 -21.02 -4.04 6.64
CA ARG A 437 -21.87 -2.90 7.01
C ARG A 437 -21.36 -1.57 6.45
N GLN A 438 -21.21 -1.48 5.14
CA GLN A 438 -21.76 -0.30 4.46
C GLN A 438 -23.30 -0.39 4.53
N GLU A 439 -23.86 -0.19 5.72
CA GLU A 439 -25.30 0.02 5.92
C GLU A 439 -25.63 1.47 5.51
N THR A 440 -25.88 1.64 4.21
CA THR A 440 -27.05 2.33 3.63
C THR A 440 -27.08 1.95 2.15
N ARG A 441 -27.46 0.69 1.92
CA ARG A 441 -28.12 0.28 0.70
C ARG A 441 -29.50 0.91 0.68
N GLU A 442 -29.69 1.95 -0.11
CA GLU A 442 -30.88 2.05 -0.93
C GLU A 442 -30.42 1.90 -2.39
N ASP A 443 -31.04 0.91 -3.03
CA ASP A 443 -31.01 0.57 -4.45
C ASP A 443 -29.68 0.09 -5.07
N LEU A 444 -29.54 -1.24 -5.14
CA LEU A 444 -29.50 -1.98 -6.41
C LEU A 444 -29.58 -3.50 -6.12
N PRO A 445 -30.31 -4.29 -6.95
CA PRO A 445 -30.64 -5.67 -6.62
C PRO A 445 -29.43 -6.60 -6.71
N VAL A 446 -29.33 -7.46 -5.70
CA VAL A 446 -28.41 -8.59 -5.63
C VAL A 446 -28.87 -9.66 -6.62
N GLN A 447 -27.99 -10.07 -7.53
CA GLN A 447 -28.01 -11.42 -8.04
C GLN A 447 -26.70 -12.11 -7.66
N SER A 448 -26.88 -13.14 -6.84
CA SER A 448 -25.89 -14.13 -6.43
C SER A 448 -25.29 -14.83 -7.65
N LYS A 449 -23.97 -15.02 -7.64
CA LYS A 449 -23.29 -16.18 -8.24
C LYS A 449 -21.87 -16.31 -7.69
N ASP A 450 -21.79 -16.89 -6.50
CA ASP A 450 -20.60 -17.61 -6.07
C ASP A 450 -20.46 -18.83 -6.99
N GLN A 451 -19.59 -18.75 -8.02
CA GLN A 451 -18.94 -19.89 -8.69
C GLN A 451 -17.92 -19.55 -9.80
N GLU A 452 -17.46 -18.30 -9.97
CA GLU A 452 -16.59 -17.92 -11.11
C GLU A 452 -15.13 -17.51 -10.77
N VAL A 453 -14.57 -17.91 -9.63
CA VAL A 453 -13.20 -17.52 -9.21
C VAL A 453 -12.08 -18.40 -9.83
N MET A 454 -12.25 -18.89 -11.07
CA MET A 454 -11.20 -19.64 -11.77
C MET A 454 -11.15 -19.41 -13.29
N GLN A 455 -11.48 -18.20 -13.76
CA GLN A 455 -11.31 -17.81 -15.19
C GLN A 455 -10.26 -16.71 -15.45
N GLU A 456 -9.69 -16.08 -14.42
CA GLU A 456 -8.89 -14.85 -14.54
C GLU A 456 -7.37 -15.07 -14.77
N GLN A 457 -6.98 -16.11 -15.52
CA GLN A 457 -5.61 -16.27 -16.04
C GLN A 457 -5.59 -16.65 -17.53
N SER A 458 -6.65 -16.32 -18.28
CA SER A 458 -6.73 -16.63 -19.72
C SER A 458 -6.42 -15.40 -20.57
N PHE A 459 -5.82 -15.57 -21.75
CA PHE A 459 -5.66 -14.47 -22.70
C PHE A 459 -7.00 -13.82 -23.09
N SER A 460 -8.12 -14.53 -22.94
CA SER A 460 -9.46 -13.97 -23.16
C SER A 460 -9.83 -12.88 -22.15
N PHE A 461 -9.19 -12.88 -20.96
CA PHE A 461 -9.28 -11.75 -20.04
C PHE A 461 -8.64 -10.48 -20.63
N LEU A 462 -7.42 -10.57 -21.19
CA LEU A 462 -6.79 -9.43 -21.88
C LEU A 462 -7.66 -8.89 -23.01
N THR A 463 -8.23 -9.78 -23.81
CA THR A 463 -9.08 -9.36 -24.93
C THR A 463 -10.40 -8.76 -24.45
N SER A 464 -10.94 -9.16 -23.30
CA SER A 464 -12.13 -8.55 -22.70
C SER A 464 -11.94 -7.07 -22.35
N LEU A 465 -10.70 -6.66 -22.00
CA LEU A 465 -10.34 -5.28 -21.66
C LEU A 465 -10.50 -4.32 -22.85
N THR A 466 -10.40 -4.85 -24.09
CA THR A 466 -10.52 -4.06 -25.34
C THR A 466 -11.90 -3.42 -25.53
N ARG A 467 -12.90 -3.83 -24.74
CA ARG A 467 -14.25 -3.26 -24.74
C ARG A 467 -14.33 -1.86 -24.12
N LYS A 468 -13.35 -1.48 -23.27
CA LYS A 468 -13.34 -0.19 -22.56
C LYS A 468 -12.27 0.77 -23.07
N THR A 469 -11.08 0.29 -23.41
CA THR A 469 -9.94 1.07 -23.95
C THR A 469 -9.11 0.23 -24.94
N PRO A 470 -8.31 0.85 -25.84
CA PRO A 470 -7.32 0.11 -26.61
C PRO A 470 -6.37 -0.69 -25.70
N LEU A 471 -5.97 -1.88 -26.15
CA LEU A 471 -5.06 -2.75 -25.38
C LEU A 471 -3.61 -2.33 -25.60
N GLU A 472 -2.92 -1.91 -24.54
CA GLU A 472 -1.52 -1.47 -24.61
C GLU A 472 -0.54 -2.63 -24.84
N LEU A 473 0.60 -2.36 -25.48
CA LEU A 473 1.68 -3.35 -25.67
C LEU A 473 2.19 -3.92 -24.33
N ASN A 474 2.29 -3.06 -23.33
CA ASN A 474 2.67 -3.44 -21.98
C ASN A 474 1.69 -4.44 -21.35
N ALA A 475 0.40 -4.41 -21.72
CA ALA A 475 -0.56 -5.40 -21.22
C ALA A 475 -0.18 -6.83 -21.63
N PHE A 476 0.46 -7.02 -22.78
CA PHE A 476 0.97 -8.34 -23.20
C PHE A 476 2.29 -8.68 -22.51
N LEU A 477 3.23 -7.73 -22.47
CA LEU A 477 4.56 -7.91 -21.88
C LEU A 477 4.51 -8.32 -20.41
N TYR A 478 3.46 -7.90 -19.70
CA TYR A 478 3.28 -8.18 -18.28
C TYR A 478 2.19 -9.22 -17.99
N HIS A 479 1.53 -9.82 -19.00
CA HIS A 479 0.50 -10.83 -18.76
C HIS A 479 1.08 -12.23 -18.53
N PRO A 480 0.78 -12.89 -17.39
CA PRO A 480 1.39 -14.18 -17.02
C PRO A 480 1.20 -15.28 -18.07
N TRP A 481 -0.02 -15.42 -18.60
CA TRP A 481 -0.33 -16.45 -19.62
C TRP A 481 0.50 -16.25 -20.90
N TYR A 482 0.78 -14.99 -21.25
CA TYR A 482 1.45 -14.63 -22.50
C TYR A 482 2.96 -14.81 -22.38
N ARG A 483 3.59 -14.32 -21.29
CA ARG A 483 5.04 -14.51 -21.05
C ARG A 483 5.44 -15.98 -20.98
N GLN A 484 4.59 -16.85 -20.42
CA GLN A 484 4.86 -18.30 -20.36
C GLN A 484 4.89 -18.98 -21.75
N ARG A 485 4.35 -18.33 -22.78
CA ARG A 485 4.14 -18.94 -24.11
C ARG A 485 4.84 -18.18 -25.24
N ALA A 486 5.14 -16.90 -25.05
CA ALA A 486 5.92 -16.10 -25.98
C ALA A 486 7.41 -16.44 -25.83
N GLY A 487 8.13 -16.54 -26.94
CA GLY A 487 9.58 -16.70 -26.91
C GLY A 487 10.29 -15.41 -26.50
N GLU A 488 11.54 -15.54 -26.07
CA GLU A 488 12.38 -14.42 -25.64
C GLU A 488 12.57 -13.38 -26.75
N LYS A 489 12.60 -13.82 -28.01
CA LYS A 489 12.68 -12.95 -29.19
C LYS A 489 11.43 -12.09 -29.35
N GLU A 490 10.24 -12.68 -29.18
CA GLU A 490 8.96 -11.99 -29.27
C GLU A 490 8.78 -10.98 -28.13
N LEU A 491 9.14 -11.36 -26.91
CA LEU A 491 9.07 -10.47 -25.74
C LEU A 491 10.05 -9.31 -25.85
N SER A 492 11.30 -9.57 -26.27
CA SER A 492 12.29 -8.52 -26.51
C SER A 492 11.83 -7.56 -27.60
N LEU A 493 11.26 -8.08 -28.69
CA LEU A 493 10.75 -7.26 -29.78
C LEU A 493 9.57 -6.37 -29.31
N LEU A 494 8.60 -6.94 -28.60
CA LEU A 494 7.46 -6.19 -28.07
C LEU A 494 7.89 -5.11 -27.06
N ALA A 495 8.88 -5.40 -26.22
CA ALA A 495 9.45 -4.45 -25.27
C ALA A 495 10.11 -3.27 -25.99
N SER A 496 10.96 -3.54 -26.99
CA SER A 496 11.59 -2.48 -27.78
C SER A 496 10.57 -1.60 -28.51
N VAL A 497 9.43 -2.17 -28.94
CA VAL A 497 8.37 -1.41 -29.61
C VAL A 497 7.57 -0.58 -28.61
N ALA A 498 7.28 -1.12 -27.41
CA ALA A 498 6.53 -0.43 -26.38
C ALA A 498 7.23 0.86 -25.87
N GLU A 499 8.55 0.93 -25.97
CA GLU A 499 9.34 2.13 -25.62
C GLU A 499 9.14 3.28 -26.62
N VAL A 500 8.86 2.98 -27.90
CA VAL A 500 8.91 3.97 -28.99
C VAL A 500 7.61 4.08 -29.79
N ALA A 501 6.55 3.38 -29.40
CA ALA A 501 5.28 3.36 -30.12
C ALA A 501 4.09 3.45 -29.17
N GLU A 502 3.12 4.28 -29.55
CA GLU A 502 1.84 4.42 -28.86
C GLU A 502 0.79 3.53 -29.52
N VAL A 503 0.02 2.77 -28.72
CA VAL A 503 -1.12 2.02 -29.24
C VAL A 503 -2.30 2.96 -29.45
N VAL A 504 -2.64 3.18 -30.71
CA VAL A 504 -3.76 4.04 -31.12
C VAL A 504 -5.03 3.26 -31.40
N GLY A 505 -5.03 1.93 -31.30
CA GLY A 505 -6.24 1.10 -31.45
C GLY A 505 -5.97 -0.39 -31.29
N SER A 506 -7.00 -1.19 -30.98
CA SER A 506 -6.86 -2.63 -30.84
C SER A 506 -8.10 -3.39 -31.32
N LEU A 507 -7.92 -4.31 -32.26
CA LEU A 507 -8.97 -5.16 -32.81
C LEU A 507 -8.77 -6.60 -32.34
N VAL A 508 -9.83 -7.23 -31.82
CA VAL A 508 -9.78 -8.65 -31.43
C VAL A 508 -10.61 -9.47 -32.40
N TYR A 509 -9.98 -10.48 -32.98
CA TYR A 509 -10.61 -11.51 -33.78
C TYR A 509 -10.70 -12.79 -32.96
N GLN A 510 -11.88 -13.38 -32.87
CA GLN A 510 -12.02 -14.78 -32.52
C GLN A 510 -11.58 -15.63 -33.72
N THR A 511 -10.80 -16.68 -33.47
CA THR A 511 -10.21 -17.53 -34.50
C THR A 511 -10.73 -18.97 -34.38
N ARG A 512 -10.98 -19.61 -35.53
CA ARG A 512 -11.32 -21.04 -35.63
C ARG A 512 -10.43 -21.71 -36.67
N ILE A 513 -9.87 -22.87 -36.32
CA ILE A 513 -8.93 -23.60 -37.19
C ILE A 513 -9.58 -24.87 -37.70
N GLU A 514 -9.58 -25.01 -39.03
CA GLU A 514 -10.12 -26.16 -39.76
C GLU A 514 -9.06 -26.67 -40.74
N GLY A 515 -8.29 -27.67 -40.32
CA GLY A 515 -7.12 -28.14 -41.08
C GLY A 515 -6.04 -27.06 -41.13
N ASN A 516 -5.68 -26.62 -42.34
CA ASN A 516 -4.72 -25.51 -42.56
C ASN A 516 -5.40 -24.15 -42.78
N LYS A 517 -6.72 -24.06 -42.57
CA LYS A 517 -7.49 -22.82 -42.73
C LYS A 517 -7.75 -22.20 -41.38
N VAL A 518 -7.60 -20.88 -41.31
CA VAL A 518 -7.94 -20.07 -40.13
C VAL A 518 -9.10 -19.17 -40.50
N LYS A 519 -10.21 -19.29 -39.78
CA LYS A 519 -11.37 -18.42 -39.88
C LYS A 519 -11.31 -17.36 -38.79
N LEU A 520 -11.69 -16.12 -39.12
CA LEU A 520 -11.66 -14.96 -38.22
C LEU A 520 -13.04 -14.31 -38.16
N GLN A 521 -13.48 -13.97 -36.96
CA GLN A 521 -14.68 -13.17 -36.71
C GLN A 521 -14.35 -12.07 -35.69
N ILE A 522 -14.72 -10.83 -35.95
CA ILE A 522 -14.45 -9.74 -35.01
C ILE A 522 -15.37 -9.87 -33.80
N ILE A 523 -14.80 -9.73 -32.60
CA ILE A 523 -15.61 -9.66 -31.37
C ILE A 523 -16.37 -8.32 -31.36
N PRO A 524 -17.70 -8.33 -31.18
CA PRO A 524 -18.50 -7.10 -31.11
C PRO A 524 -17.97 -6.13 -30.04
N ASN A 525 -18.01 -4.83 -30.33
CA ASN A 525 -17.57 -3.73 -29.45
C ASN A 525 -16.04 -3.64 -29.18
N SER A 526 -15.19 -4.24 -30.01
CA SER A 526 -13.75 -3.96 -29.99
C SER A 526 -13.46 -2.53 -30.51
N ARG A 527 -12.75 -1.70 -29.73
CA ARG A 527 -12.45 -0.31 -30.13
C ARG A 527 -11.26 -0.22 -31.11
N ARG A 528 -11.59 0.15 -32.34
CA ARG A 528 -10.67 0.80 -33.30
C ARG A 528 -10.48 2.21 -32.76
N GLY A 529 -9.26 2.71 -32.55
CA GLY A 529 -9.13 4.05 -31.97
C GLY A 529 -9.48 5.17 -32.95
N THR A 530 -8.60 6.16 -33.17
CA THR A 530 -8.96 7.48 -33.72
C THR A 530 -9.43 7.54 -35.19
N GLY A 531 -9.77 6.41 -35.82
CA GLY A 531 -10.43 6.35 -37.13
C GLY A 531 -11.57 5.32 -37.11
N GLU A 532 -12.81 5.79 -37.09
CA GLU A 532 -14.02 4.95 -37.09
C GLU A 532 -14.31 4.26 -38.44
N ASP A 533 -13.52 4.53 -39.49
CA ASP A 533 -13.81 4.06 -40.87
C ASP A 533 -12.99 2.83 -41.30
N TYR A 534 -13.00 1.76 -40.50
CA TYR A 534 -12.61 0.45 -41.03
C TYR A 534 -13.88 -0.38 -41.24
N PRO A 535 -14.32 -0.69 -42.47
CA PRO A 535 -15.35 -1.69 -42.70
C PRO A 535 -14.68 -3.05 -42.90
N SER A 536 -14.66 -3.90 -41.87
CA SER A 536 -14.21 -5.29 -42.03
C SER A 536 -15.40 -6.17 -42.38
N ARG A 537 -15.30 -6.96 -43.45
CA ARG A 537 -16.31 -8.02 -43.73
C ARG A 537 -16.48 -8.98 -42.54
N ALA A 538 -15.42 -9.12 -41.71
CA ALA A 538 -15.40 -9.92 -40.48
C ALA A 538 -16.35 -9.44 -39.36
N GLU A 539 -16.98 -8.26 -39.50
CA GLU A 539 -18.01 -7.76 -38.58
C GLU A 539 -19.37 -8.40 -38.80
N LYS A 540 -19.67 -8.76 -40.06
CA LYS A 540 -20.98 -9.27 -40.47
C LYS A 540 -20.97 -10.78 -40.74
N GLU A 541 -19.82 -11.32 -41.11
CA GLU A 541 -19.64 -12.74 -41.45
C GLU A 541 -18.24 -13.23 -41.10
N GLU A 542 -18.06 -14.54 -40.98
CA GLU A 542 -16.75 -15.14 -40.70
C GLU A 542 -15.88 -15.18 -41.97
N ILE A 543 -14.64 -14.68 -41.88
CA ILE A 543 -13.72 -14.57 -43.04
C ILE A 543 -12.54 -15.54 -42.93
N GLU A 544 -11.99 -15.98 -44.06
CA GLU A 544 -10.76 -16.79 -44.08
C GLU A 544 -9.52 -15.89 -44.00
N ALA A 545 -8.62 -16.17 -43.04
CA ALA A 545 -7.37 -15.43 -42.87
C ALA A 545 -6.38 -15.74 -44.00
N LEU A 546 -5.76 -14.69 -44.54
CA LEU A 546 -4.69 -14.80 -45.53
C LEU A 546 -3.31 -14.73 -44.86
N ASP A 547 -2.34 -15.38 -45.52
CA ASP A 547 -0.90 -15.41 -45.28
C ASP A 547 -0.43 -15.01 -43.87
N THR A 548 -0.24 -13.72 -43.59
CA THR A 548 0.30 -13.23 -42.32
C THR A 548 -0.58 -13.56 -41.12
N LYS A 549 -1.88 -13.21 -41.15
CA LYS A 549 -2.80 -13.49 -40.04
C LYS A 549 -2.96 -14.99 -39.82
N ARG A 550 -2.99 -15.78 -40.91
CA ARG A 550 -3.04 -17.24 -40.84
C ARG A 550 -1.80 -17.79 -40.15
N ARG A 551 -0.62 -17.30 -40.53
CA ARG A 551 0.67 -17.73 -40.00
C ARG A 551 0.82 -17.38 -38.51
N THR A 552 0.52 -16.13 -38.14
CA THR A 552 0.55 -15.68 -36.73
C THR A 552 -0.33 -16.56 -35.84
N VAL A 553 -1.50 -16.98 -36.33
CA VAL A 553 -2.38 -17.87 -35.58
C VAL A 553 -1.84 -19.29 -35.50
N LEU A 554 -1.42 -19.90 -36.62
CA LEU A 554 -0.97 -21.29 -36.64
C LEU A 554 0.39 -21.52 -35.95
N GLU A 555 1.29 -20.54 -36.05
CA GLU A 555 2.64 -20.61 -35.47
C GLU A 555 2.68 -20.03 -34.05
N ASN A 556 1.58 -19.40 -33.60
CA ASN A 556 1.47 -18.69 -32.32
C ASN A 556 2.64 -17.69 -32.09
N THR A 557 2.90 -16.86 -33.10
CA THR A 557 4.00 -15.88 -33.12
C THR A 557 3.51 -14.44 -32.96
N VAL A 558 4.43 -13.50 -32.72
CA VAL A 558 4.18 -12.07 -32.88
C VAL A 558 4.59 -11.65 -34.28
N TRP A 559 3.75 -10.89 -34.96
CA TRP A 559 4.11 -10.29 -36.24
C TRP A 559 4.02 -8.77 -36.17
N ILE A 560 5.06 -8.11 -36.68
CA ILE A 560 5.13 -6.65 -36.83
C ILE A 560 5.38 -6.37 -38.30
N GLY A 561 4.59 -5.49 -38.90
CA GLY A 561 4.84 -5.09 -40.27
C GLY A 561 3.89 -4.02 -40.78
N SER A 562 4.21 -3.54 -41.98
CA SER A 562 3.53 -2.42 -42.60
C SER A 562 2.21 -2.82 -43.26
N LYS A 563 1.28 -1.87 -43.24
CA LYS A 563 -0.01 -1.82 -43.93
C LYS A 563 -1.07 -2.85 -43.53
N SER A 564 -1.99 -2.39 -42.68
CA SER A 564 -3.41 -2.59 -42.96
C SER A 564 -4.14 -1.25 -42.99
N GLN A 565 -4.14 -0.61 -44.16
CA GLN A 565 -4.96 0.57 -44.55
C GLN A 565 -4.96 1.77 -43.57
N GLY A 566 -4.19 2.82 -43.89
CA GLY A 566 -4.13 4.10 -43.17
C GLY A 566 -2.71 4.51 -42.77
N ASP A 567 -2.59 5.54 -41.93
CA ASP A 567 -1.31 6.11 -41.41
C ASP A 567 -0.71 5.33 -40.21
N PHE A 568 -1.13 4.08 -39.98
CA PHE A 568 -0.78 3.30 -38.78
C PHE A 568 -0.10 1.96 -39.10
N SER A 569 0.83 1.55 -38.23
CA SER A 569 1.50 0.25 -38.27
C SER A 569 0.70 -0.82 -37.50
N CYS A 570 0.89 -2.10 -37.81
CA CYS A 570 0.14 -3.20 -37.21
C CYS A 570 1.02 -4.18 -36.45
N ILE A 571 0.59 -4.55 -35.24
CA ILE A 571 1.21 -5.60 -34.43
C ILE A 571 0.15 -6.67 -34.17
N LEU A 572 0.43 -7.89 -34.65
CA LEU A 572 -0.44 -9.04 -34.48
C LEU A 572 0.08 -9.93 -33.35
N VAL A 573 -0.81 -10.21 -32.39
CA VAL A 573 -0.53 -11.10 -31.24
C VAL A 573 -1.61 -12.17 -31.18
N SER A 574 -1.22 -13.44 -31.25
CA SER A 574 -2.12 -14.60 -31.16
C SER A 574 -1.98 -15.32 -29.82
N ASN A 575 -3.03 -16.03 -29.40
CA ASN A 575 -3.04 -16.87 -28.20
C ASN A 575 -3.29 -18.35 -28.48
N HIS A 576 -2.99 -18.79 -29.69
CA HIS A 576 -3.33 -20.13 -30.13
C HIS A 576 -2.52 -21.19 -29.37
N GLN A 577 -3.21 -22.14 -28.73
CA GLN A 577 -2.57 -23.27 -28.07
C GLN A 577 -2.39 -24.46 -29.03
N PRO A 578 -1.24 -25.15 -29.00
CA PRO A 578 -1.03 -26.37 -29.77
C PRO A 578 -2.14 -27.40 -29.51
N GLY A 579 -2.85 -27.83 -30.56
CA GLY A 579 -3.97 -28.77 -30.48
C GLY A 579 -5.36 -28.15 -30.29
N SER A 580 -5.46 -26.84 -30.02
CA SER A 580 -6.76 -26.14 -29.95
C SER A 580 -7.33 -25.87 -31.34
N LYS A 581 -8.65 -26.00 -31.48
CA LYS A 581 -9.40 -25.60 -32.70
C LYS A 581 -9.91 -24.16 -32.65
N GLN A 582 -9.70 -23.44 -31.55
CA GLN A 582 -10.15 -22.07 -31.34
C GLN A 582 -9.07 -21.21 -30.66
N GLY A 583 -9.11 -19.91 -30.89
CA GLY A 583 -8.23 -18.93 -30.26
C GLY A 583 -8.69 -17.49 -30.52
N GLU A 584 -7.78 -16.55 -30.30
CA GLU A 584 -7.95 -15.11 -30.47
C GLU A 584 -6.70 -14.53 -31.12
N LEU A 585 -6.90 -13.54 -31.99
CA LEU A 585 -5.87 -12.75 -32.63
C LEU A 585 -6.13 -11.29 -32.32
N VAL A 586 -5.19 -10.63 -31.68
CA VAL A 586 -5.23 -9.18 -31.44
C VAL A 586 -4.42 -8.47 -32.51
N ASN A 587 -5.00 -7.45 -33.12
CA ASN A 587 -4.33 -6.53 -34.03
C ASN A 587 -4.25 -5.15 -33.37
N LEU A 588 -3.07 -4.78 -32.91
CA LEU A 588 -2.78 -3.46 -32.37
C LEU A 588 -2.40 -2.53 -33.50
N LEU A 589 -3.04 -1.37 -33.56
CA LEU A 589 -2.67 -0.26 -34.40
C LEU A 589 -1.73 0.63 -33.60
N VAL A 590 -0.54 0.88 -34.11
CA VAL A 590 0.47 1.69 -33.41
C VAL A 590 0.96 2.84 -34.25
N LYS A 591 1.38 3.90 -33.54
CA LYS A 591 2.07 5.05 -34.12
C LYS A 591 3.44 5.17 -33.46
N TYR A 592 4.49 5.15 -34.27
CA TYR A 592 5.86 5.33 -33.77
C TYR A 592 6.12 6.80 -33.43
N ASP A 593 6.76 7.04 -32.29
CA ASP A 593 7.28 8.34 -31.91
C ASP A 593 8.64 8.56 -32.58
N GLU A 594 8.62 9.15 -33.77
CA GLU A 594 9.84 9.49 -34.52
C GLU A 594 10.69 10.58 -33.84
N THR A 595 10.21 11.21 -32.77
CA THR A 595 10.99 12.15 -31.95
C THR A 595 11.82 11.45 -30.87
N PHE A 596 11.59 10.16 -30.62
CA PHE A 596 12.33 9.39 -29.63
C PHE A 596 13.83 9.31 -30.00
N PRO A 597 14.76 9.48 -29.03
CA PRO A 597 16.18 9.66 -29.31
C PRO A 597 16.77 8.58 -30.24
N SER A 598 17.27 9.00 -31.40
CA SER A 598 17.75 8.06 -32.43
C SER A 598 18.99 7.26 -32.00
N GLU A 599 19.76 7.76 -31.03
CA GLU A 599 20.89 7.07 -30.40
C GLU A 599 20.47 5.74 -29.74
N GLN A 600 19.22 5.63 -29.28
CA GLN A 600 18.69 4.42 -28.64
C GLN A 600 18.46 3.27 -29.63
N LYS A 601 18.51 3.53 -30.96
CA LYS A 601 18.26 2.51 -32.00
C LYS A 601 19.25 1.35 -31.90
N LEU A 602 20.52 1.63 -31.62
CA LEU A 602 21.54 0.59 -31.49
C LEU A 602 21.33 -0.31 -30.28
N LEU A 603 20.77 0.24 -29.20
CA LEU A 603 20.46 -0.52 -27.99
C LEU A 603 19.21 -1.39 -28.21
N LEU A 604 18.11 -0.76 -28.62
CA LEU A 604 16.80 -1.42 -28.77
C LEU A 604 16.73 -2.40 -29.94
N LEU A 605 17.59 -2.23 -30.96
CA LEU A 605 17.64 -3.06 -32.17
C LEU A 605 19.02 -3.68 -32.43
N SER A 606 19.82 -3.89 -31.37
CA SER A 606 21.19 -4.40 -31.44
C SER A 606 21.36 -5.65 -32.31
N ASN A 607 20.48 -6.65 -32.16
CA ASN A 607 20.50 -7.87 -32.98
C ASN A 607 20.25 -7.58 -34.46
N LYS A 608 19.30 -6.70 -34.78
CA LYS A 608 18.94 -6.35 -36.15
C LYS A 608 20.06 -5.54 -36.82
N PHE A 609 20.65 -4.61 -36.08
CA PHE A 609 21.84 -3.86 -36.50
C PHE A 609 23.02 -4.79 -36.79
N LYS A 610 23.33 -5.73 -35.88
CA LYS A 610 24.42 -6.68 -36.03
C LYS A 610 24.24 -7.53 -37.30
N MET A 611 23.06 -8.11 -37.50
CA MET A 611 22.77 -8.92 -38.69
C MET A 611 22.89 -8.10 -39.98
N ALA A 612 22.31 -6.90 -40.03
CA ALA A 612 22.41 -6.04 -41.21
C ALA A 612 23.87 -5.69 -41.52
N THR A 613 24.67 -5.38 -40.49
CA THR A 613 26.10 -5.09 -40.63
C THR A 613 26.88 -6.28 -41.17
N GLU A 614 26.64 -7.49 -40.65
CA GLU A 614 27.26 -8.73 -41.13
C GLU A 614 26.92 -8.98 -42.61
N TYR A 615 25.67 -8.74 -43.02
CA TYR A 615 25.27 -8.87 -44.42
C TYR A 615 25.94 -7.84 -45.32
N ILE A 616 26.04 -6.56 -44.89
CA ILE A 616 26.70 -5.50 -45.65
C ILE A 616 28.19 -5.85 -45.86
N ILE A 617 28.89 -6.24 -44.80
CA ILE A 617 30.32 -6.61 -44.86
C ILE A 617 30.52 -7.86 -45.74
N GLY A 618 29.61 -8.84 -45.62
CA GLY A 618 29.66 -10.07 -46.41
C GLY A 618 29.48 -9.82 -47.92
N GLU A 619 28.62 -8.88 -48.30
CA GLU A 619 28.21 -8.62 -49.69
C GLU A 619 28.93 -7.45 -50.36
N SER A 620 29.52 -6.51 -49.60
CA SER A 620 30.25 -5.37 -50.14
C SER A 620 31.59 -5.75 -50.76
N THR A 621 31.87 -5.23 -51.95
CA THR A 621 33.20 -5.32 -52.61
C THR A 621 34.23 -4.35 -52.04
N GLU A 622 33.78 -3.37 -51.24
CA GLU A 622 34.59 -2.31 -50.64
C GLU A 622 34.77 -2.55 -49.13
N ASP A 623 35.87 -2.07 -48.56
CA ASP A 623 36.13 -2.13 -47.12
C ASP A 623 35.24 -1.09 -46.40
N VAL A 624 34.16 -1.57 -45.76
CA VAL A 624 33.13 -0.71 -45.18
C VAL A 624 33.41 -0.49 -43.70
N ASN A 625 33.57 0.77 -43.31
CA ASN A 625 33.69 1.15 -41.91
C ASN A 625 32.33 0.99 -41.20
N THR A 626 32.28 0.17 -40.15
CA THR A 626 31.09 -0.04 -39.30
C THR A 626 30.50 1.27 -38.76
N GLN A 627 31.33 2.28 -38.50
CA GLN A 627 30.87 3.60 -38.05
C GLN A 627 29.96 4.30 -39.08
N LYS A 628 30.22 4.13 -40.39
CA LYS A 628 29.35 4.67 -41.45
C LYS A 628 28.03 3.91 -41.54
N ILE A 629 28.05 2.60 -41.29
CA ILE A 629 26.83 1.78 -41.22
C ILE A 629 25.98 2.22 -40.03
N GLU A 630 26.60 2.47 -38.88
CA GLU A 630 25.95 3.00 -37.68
C GLU A 630 25.26 4.35 -37.94
N GLU A 631 25.99 5.30 -38.54
CA GLU A 631 25.45 6.62 -38.90
C GLU A 631 24.24 6.53 -39.82
N GLU A 632 24.25 5.65 -40.82
CA GLU A 632 23.10 5.46 -41.72
C GLU A 632 21.96 4.68 -41.07
N PHE A 633 22.25 3.70 -40.21
CA PHE A 633 21.24 2.94 -39.48
C PHE A 633 20.42 3.84 -38.54
N ILE A 634 21.09 4.73 -37.81
CA ILE A 634 20.44 5.68 -36.88
C ILE A 634 19.54 6.68 -37.63
N LYS A 635 19.86 7.01 -38.89
CA LYS A 635 19.05 7.91 -39.74
C LYS A 635 17.76 7.28 -40.27
N LEU A 636 17.61 5.96 -40.24
CA LEU A 636 16.36 5.28 -40.63
C LEU A 636 15.29 5.51 -39.55
N SER A 637 14.04 5.78 -39.95
CA SER A 637 12.92 5.98 -39.00
C SER A 637 12.68 4.74 -38.13
N TRP A 638 12.14 4.91 -36.92
CA TRP A 638 11.74 3.81 -36.05
C TRP A 638 10.76 2.87 -36.75
N GLN A 639 9.77 3.42 -37.45
CA GLN A 639 8.83 2.65 -38.24
C GLN A 639 9.54 1.73 -39.24
N TYR A 640 10.40 2.29 -40.10
CA TYR A 640 11.15 1.52 -41.10
C TYR A 640 11.98 0.39 -40.47
N LEU A 641 12.65 0.68 -39.35
CA LEU A 641 13.51 -0.29 -38.67
C LEU A 641 12.73 -1.43 -38.02
N PHE A 642 11.53 -1.19 -37.46
CA PHE A 642 10.71 -2.24 -36.87
C PHE A 642 9.97 -3.07 -37.92
N GLU A 643 9.51 -2.46 -39.00
CA GLU A 643 8.68 -3.11 -40.04
C GLU A 643 9.48 -3.94 -41.05
N ASN A 644 10.80 -3.76 -41.14
CA ASN A 644 11.64 -4.45 -42.12
C ASN A 644 12.64 -5.41 -41.45
N ASP A 645 13.01 -6.48 -42.17
CA ASP A 645 14.04 -7.40 -41.71
C ASP A 645 15.46 -6.85 -41.96
N ALA A 646 16.46 -7.56 -41.45
CA ALA A 646 17.86 -7.17 -41.59
C ALA A 646 18.35 -7.14 -43.05
N THR A 647 17.74 -7.92 -43.95
CA THR A 647 18.12 -7.98 -45.37
C THR A 647 17.65 -6.72 -46.10
N VAL A 648 16.41 -6.30 -45.87
CA VAL A 648 15.87 -5.06 -46.44
C VAL A 648 16.58 -3.82 -45.88
N ILE A 649 16.91 -3.84 -44.59
CA ILE A 649 17.70 -2.77 -43.97
C ILE A 649 19.10 -2.70 -44.57
N LYS A 650 19.75 -3.86 -44.77
CA LYS A 650 21.05 -3.97 -45.46
C LYS A 650 20.99 -3.35 -46.85
N ASP A 651 20.00 -3.70 -47.68
CA ASP A 651 19.87 -3.16 -49.04
C ASP A 651 19.74 -1.63 -49.05
N GLU A 652 18.94 -1.07 -48.13
CA GLU A 652 18.74 0.37 -48.01
C GLU A 652 20.01 1.10 -47.54
N ILE A 653 20.76 0.54 -46.59
CA ILE A 653 22.03 1.13 -46.14
C ILE A 653 23.09 1.05 -47.24
N MET A 654 23.21 -0.08 -47.94
CA MET A 654 24.12 -0.20 -49.08
C MET A 654 23.79 0.82 -50.18
N ARG A 655 22.50 1.06 -50.44
CA ARG A 655 22.05 2.09 -51.38
C ARG A 655 22.45 3.50 -50.94
N ARG A 656 22.30 3.84 -49.65
CA ARG A 656 22.67 5.16 -49.10
C ARG A 656 24.18 5.40 -49.08
N LEU A 657 24.96 4.33 -48.90
CA LEU A 657 26.42 4.37 -48.92
C LEU A 657 27.02 4.15 -50.33
N GLU A 658 26.19 3.98 -51.37
CA GLU A 658 26.59 3.73 -52.76
C GLU A 658 27.46 2.47 -52.96
N LEU A 659 27.29 1.45 -52.10
CA LEU A 659 28.11 0.23 -52.10
C LEU A 659 27.69 -0.74 -53.21
N LYS A 660 28.68 -1.38 -53.86
CA LYS A 660 28.44 -2.40 -54.90
C LYS A 660 28.47 -3.84 -54.36
N PRO A 661 27.45 -4.66 -54.67
CA PRO A 661 27.41 -6.07 -54.25
C PRO A 661 28.45 -6.92 -55.00
N LYS A 662 28.96 -7.97 -54.35
CA LYS A 662 29.83 -8.99 -54.97
C LYS A 662 29.07 -9.75 -56.07
N ALA A 663 29.70 -9.91 -57.24
CA ALA A 663 29.11 -10.60 -58.38
C ALA A 663 28.67 -12.04 -58.03
N GLY A 664 27.41 -12.40 -58.35
CA GLY A 664 26.86 -13.75 -58.21
C GLY A 664 25.90 -13.99 -57.04
N LYS A 665 25.54 -12.95 -56.26
CA LYS A 665 24.46 -12.99 -55.27
C LYS A 665 23.43 -11.92 -55.62
N SER A 666 22.48 -12.25 -56.49
CA SER A 666 21.24 -11.51 -56.69
C SER A 666 20.07 -12.38 -56.27
#